data_AF-A0A150XFA2-F1
#
_entry.id   AF-A0A150XFA2-F1
#
_cell.length_a   1.000
_cell.length_b   1.000
_cell.length_c   1.000
_cell.angle_alpha   90.00
_cell.angle_beta   90.00
_cell.angle_gamma   90.00
#
_symmetry.space_group_name_H-M   'P 1'
#
loop_
_entity.id
_entity.type
_entity.pdbx_description
1 polymer ?
#
loop_
_entity_poly.entity_id
_entity_poly.type
_entity_poly.pdbx_seq_one_letter_code
_entity_poly.pdbx_strand_id
1 'polypeptide(L)'
;MHGSDELIPFATLRIKHTYLGSISEEDGSFAIKIPYAYRNDTLVFSCIGYEPKEVPISSLREQEENRVFLKIHIQELADVVVSRGRQKNPKRVLKKALNRIKVNYPKGQFIYDAYYRERIEENGATIKFSDASVTYSQTGYTGKRFRQSIYGGVLLSNSRVGTIGGIPSFRSLYSHWGERLHDHFGHRTAREDKVKIHDSRSSLNLTKEGLEANIEGGPLGIVSKDLVKYIHYFLDKKSFKSYQYELFEEYLENKGWTYLIRFEPKKEPASLKTIQDKKAKGKRTSRSDILSGEIYIDQDSYAIVKLAYRVEQDYRRHICNLGDMNIQHYGYEVNVDYKRNLDSRWQVDRIFRKDEFIFKDTVSQQTTPYATIAEMYVTESNSAIQSILPTESFLNHDANSLYDYAVEYNPEFWKTYERTNPIAAIDSEIRSHMEMTDSLEKQFAIKHMRDESLKPPVAEVIPTQITLHGKNLVDNYSWLKDRNPKSNSKIMDYIKAENVYTDNYLIPLRKNIRELSNEIFNKMDVESKTDSVLDYGYWYWSLYEGYNDHRTIYRRKNESGAPKEVLLNLTSIADSADYFQFGFYDVSPNNQYLAYAIDTVGNGSLTTYITDLTSGEVLQDSSSNSSDFMWSEDSKGFFYSSKDKSTNRKHSILYHRIGDQFSQDTTFFHEPDPARNVAIWKSFNKEFLFVSSRSATSRDLYMARNKVPYDFKLISATKGREVHSISPVEDKMYVLTNQNAPNGKLMVADTTSFSIKHLIDVEEPAEGVVLEDYAVFRNFFVFLKREQMHQYIEVRNRFTGDKYRIESDHDKLRAYALGRNVNIDTDTLRYFETAPNYSTQRVLFNMNNKKSKSETVSKRKGYDLSSFFRVKLLWVQARDGAQIPVSIVYFGSDKMKNLENRPVFIDAYGAYGLGNRLTHNASIEPLIEEGFIYAYVHVRGGDELGDDWYVQGKQFNKMNSFYDLIDAVDFMKYTGIGHSQRFFANGGSAGGLLMAAVINERPEMFAGAFLDVPFLDVINTMLDESLPLTVDEFDEWGNPRRKKDFNYMLQYSPYENIKPQAYPKLMFQIGLEDKNVGFWEAAKMVAKLRATKTDDNVLLLQTKLSEGHSLSSSRMQGVQALAQKYSVLFEWLREVNYEIAKEQEQQKKRP
;
A
#
# COMPACT_ATOMS: atom_id res chain seq x y z
N MET A 1 26.23 63.82 25.60
CA MET A 1 26.75 65.04 24.94
C MET A 1 27.98 64.64 24.15
N HIS A 2 27.78 64.42 22.85
CA HIS A 2 28.75 64.53 21.76
C HIS A 2 27.85 64.93 20.59
N GLY A 3 27.66 66.24 20.38
CA GLY A 3 27.00 66.73 19.17
C GLY A 3 27.99 66.52 18.03
N SER A 4 27.57 65.89 16.94
CA SER A 4 28.36 65.93 15.72
C SER A 4 28.48 67.39 15.30
N ASP A 5 29.69 67.87 15.02
CA ASP A 5 29.93 69.17 14.37
C ASP A 5 29.57 69.10 12.86
N GLU A 6 28.54 68.33 12.52
CA GLU A 6 28.04 68.23 11.16
C GLU A 6 27.25 69.50 10.83
N LEU A 7 27.66 70.17 9.76
CA LEU A 7 27.06 71.40 9.27
C LEU A 7 25.66 71.09 8.72
N ILE A 8 24.66 71.91 9.08
CA ILE A 8 23.27 71.72 8.68
C ILE A 8 22.98 72.60 7.46
N PRO A 9 22.90 72.03 6.23
CA PRO A 9 22.62 72.81 5.04
C PRO A 9 21.17 73.27 5.00
N PHE A 10 20.92 74.40 4.34
CA PHE A 10 19.57 74.90 4.03
C PHE A 10 18.65 75.14 5.25
N ALA A 11 19.21 75.39 6.43
CA ALA A 11 18.46 75.79 7.62
C ALA A 11 17.88 77.19 7.41
N THR A 12 16.59 77.36 7.68
CA THR A 12 15.93 78.66 7.56
C THR A 12 16.20 79.48 8.82
N LEU A 13 16.56 80.75 8.63
CA LEU A 13 16.78 81.70 9.72
C LEU A 13 16.05 83.01 9.46
N ARG A 14 15.22 83.41 10.41
CA ARG A 14 14.36 84.59 10.26
C ARG A 14 14.23 85.38 11.54
N ILE A 15 14.00 86.67 11.42
CA ILE A 15 13.68 87.51 12.58
C ILE A 15 12.25 87.17 13.02
N LYS A 16 12.10 86.81 14.29
CA LYS A 16 10.85 86.35 14.90
C LYS A 16 9.74 87.37 14.65
N HIS A 17 8.57 86.88 14.22
CA HIS A 17 7.39 87.69 13.85
C HIS A 17 7.56 88.64 12.65
N THR A 18 8.59 88.46 11.83
CA THR A 18 8.74 89.17 10.55
C THR A 18 8.89 88.20 9.37
N TYR A 19 8.85 88.74 8.15
CA TYR A 19 9.19 88.03 6.92
C TYR A 19 10.67 88.17 6.52
N LEU A 20 11.48 88.91 7.30
CA LEU A 20 12.89 89.10 7.02
C LEU A 20 13.69 87.91 7.53
N GLY A 21 14.38 87.25 6.61
CA GLY A 21 15.16 86.05 6.88
C GLY A 21 16.12 85.74 5.75
N SER A 22 16.93 84.71 5.96
CA SER A 22 17.79 84.08 4.97
C SER A 22 17.76 82.57 5.19
N ILE A 23 18.55 81.85 4.43
CA ILE A 23 18.71 80.39 4.53
C ILE A 23 20.22 80.12 4.56
N SER A 24 20.66 79.09 5.30
CA SER A 24 22.06 78.67 5.24
C SER A 24 22.39 77.99 3.91
N GLU A 25 23.62 78.13 3.46
CA GLU A 25 24.14 77.47 2.26
C GLU A 25 24.34 75.96 2.49
N GLU A 26 24.80 75.26 1.46
CA GLU A 26 25.04 73.81 1.49
C GLU A 26 26.15 73.40 2.48
N ASP A 27 27.02 74.33 2.88
CA ASP A 27 28.02 74.11 3.93
C ASP A 27 27.53 74.57 5.32
N GLY A 28 26.25 74.91 5.47
CA GLY A 28 25.65 75.37 6.72
C GLY A 28 26.03 76.80 7.15
N SER A 29 26.85 77.51 6.37
CA SER A 29 27.14 78.92 6.61
C SER A 29 25.94 79.81 6.26
N PHE A 30 25.79 80.96 6.92
CA PHE A 30 24.72 81.91 6.59
C PHE A 30 25.14 83.35 6.81
N ALA A 31 24.54 84.25 6.03
CA ALA A 31 24.65 85.68 6.22
C ALA A 31 23.26 86.31 6.21
N ILE A 32 23.00 87.19 7.17
CA ILE A 32 21.77 87.97 7.24
C ILE A 32 22.10 89.41 7.62
N LYS A 33 21.59 90.36 6.83
CA LYS A 33 21.66 91.79 7.16
C LYS A 33 20.43 92.15 7.97
N ILE A 34 20.63 92.52 9.23
CA ILE A 34 19.55 92.86 10.16
C ILE A 34 19.39 94.39 10.16
N PRO A 35 18.24 94.95 9.74
CA PRO A 35 17.99 96.38 9.86
C PRO A 35 18.02 96.81 11.32
N TYR A 36 18.57 98.00 11.61
CA TYR A 36 18.74 98.50 12.98
C TYR A 36 17.45 98.50 13.82
N ALA A 37 16.28 98.67 13.19
CA ALA A 37 14.97 98.60 13.84
C ALA A 37 14.71 97.26 14.56
N TYR A 38 15.37 96.17 14.14
CA TYR A 38 15.17 94.81 14.66
C TYR A 38 16.36 94.31 15.51
N ARG A 39 17.29 95.17 15.90
CA ARG A 39 18.50 94.76 16.65
C ARG A 39 18.22 94.14 18.03
N ASN A 40 17.04 94.40 18.58
CA ASN A 40 16.59 93.88 19.88
C ASN A 40 15.63 92.68 19.73
N ASP A 41 15.37 92.23 18.51
CA ASP A 41 14.53 91.05 18.25
C ASP A 41 15.34 89.74 18.35
N THR A 42 14.67 88.64 18.03
CA THR A 42 15.18 87.28 18.13
C THR A 42 15.25 86.66 16.74
N LEU A 43 16.35 85.99 16.41
CA LEU A 43 16.45 85.12 15.25
C LEU A 43 15.94 83.73 15.59
N VAL A 44 15.12 83.16 14.71
CA VAL A 44 14.63 81.78 14.80
C VAL A 44 15.29 80.98 13.70
N PHE A 45 16.02 79.93 14.09
CA PHE A 45 16.66 78.96 13.24
C PHE A 45 15.81 77.69 13.21
N SER A 46 15.43 77.20 12.03
CA SER A 46 14.60 76.01 11.88
C SER A 46 15.03 75.18 10.68
N CYS A 47 15.13 73.87 10.87
CA CYS A 47 15.40 72.88 9.82
C CYS A 47 14.55 71.64 10.07
N ILE A 48 14.09 70.98 9.01
CA ILE A 48 13.34 69.72 9.13
C ILE A 48 14.23 68.68 9.84
N GLY A 49 13.65 67.96 10.80
CA GLY A 49 14.37 66.99 11.64
C GLY A 49 15.02 67.60 12.90
N TYR A 50 14.84 68.91 13.15
CA TYR A 50 15.41 69.61 14.31
C TYR A 50 14.37 70.49 15.04
N GLU A 51 14.51 70.68 16.35
CA GLU A 51 13.72 71.65 17.11
C GLU A 51 14.13 73.08 16.70
N PRO A 52 13.17 73.98 16.40
CA PRO A 52 13.48 75.38 16.14
C PRO A 52 14.20 76.01 17.33
N LYS A 53 15.27 76.75 17.08
CA LYS A 53 16.05 77.46 18.10
C LYS A 53 15.92 78.95 17.94
N GLU A 54 15.63 79.61 19.05
CA GLU A 54 15.54 81.06 19.10
C GLU A 54 16.78 81.66 19.77
N VAL A 55 17.41 82.62 19.12
CA VAL A 55 18.63 83.29 19.59
C VAL A 55 18.42 84.81 19.51
N PRO A 56 18.48 85.54 20.64
CA PRO A 56 18.39 86.99 20.63
C PRO A 56 19.48 87.61 19.74
N ILE A 57 19.12 88.56 18.88
CA ILE A 57 20.09 89.19 17.96
C ILE A 57 21.21 89.89 18.74
N SER A 58 20.88 90.48 19.89
CA SER A 58 21.84 91.09 20.81
C SER A 58 22.88 90.12 21.39
N SER A 59 22.65 88.81 21.31
CA SER A 59 23.61 87.79 21.76
C SER A 59 24.59 87.36 20.67
N LEU A 60 24.36 87.79 19.42
CA LEU A 60 25.25 87.52 18.29
C LEU A 60 26.27 88.65 18.16
N ARG A 61 27.51 88.30 17.84
CA ARG A 61 28.61 89.26 17.69
C ARG A 61 28.74 89.69 16.25
N GLU A 62 28.68 91.00 16.00
CA GLU A 62 28.80 91.58 14.67
C GLU A 62 30.22 91.36 14.12
N GLN A 63 30.33 90.88 12.88
CA GLN A 63 31.61 90.55 12.19
C GLN A 63 32.46 89.43 12.81
N GLU A 64 31.90 88.61 13.72
CA GLU A 64 32.53 87.37 14.20
C GLU A 64 31.76 86.12 13.71
N GLU A 65 32.44 84.96 13.72
CA GLU A 65 31.81 83.68 13.41
C GLU A 65 30.86 83.26 14.56
N ASN A 66 29.56 83.25 14.30
CA ASN A 66 28.55 82.85 15.27
C ASN A 66 28.07 81.42 14.96
N ARG A 67 28.28 80.47 15.89
CA ARG A 67 27.86 79.07 15.72
C ARG A 67 26.55 78.78 16.46
N VAL A 68 25.56 78.23 15.75
CA VAL A 68 24.23 77.91 16.30
C VAL A 68 23.94 76.41 16.17
N PHE A 69 23.92 75.70 17.31
CA PHE A 69 23.60 74.27 17.35
C PHE A 69 22.10 74.02 17.47
N LEU A 70 21.54 73.22 16.55
CA LEU A 70 20.16 72.74 16.59
C LEU A 70 20.09 71.33 17.18
N LYS A 71 19.00 71.03 17.88
CA LYS A 71 18.77 69.72 18.50
C LYS A 71 17.90 68.86 17.60
N ILE A 72 18.33 67.63 17.29
CA ILE A 72 17.54 66.68 16.49
C ILE A 72 16.19 66.42 17.17
N HIS A 73 15.12 66.52 16.39
CA HIS A 73 13.75 66.21 16.79
C HIS A 73 13.11 65.31 15.75
N ILE A 74 12.88 64.06 16.13
CA ILE A 74 12.18 63.08 15.31
C ILE A 74 10.72 63.11 15.72
N GLN A 75 9.88 63.71 14.87
CA GLN A 75 8.44 63.64 15.03
C GLN A 75 7.89 62.58 14.07
N GLU A 76 7.45 61.45 14.60
CA GLU A 76 6.72 60.44 13.83
C GLU A 76 5.39 61.04 13.37
N LEU A 77 5.25 61.25 12.06
CA LEU A 77 3.99 61.62 11.45
C LEU A 77 3.12 60.36 11.33
N ALA A 78 1.91 60.42 11.86
CA ALA A 78 0.93 59.37 11.61
C ALA A 78 0.54 59.36 10.13
N ASP A 79 0.43 58.17 9.53
CA ASP A 79 0.00 57.98 8.16
C ASP A 79 -1.32 58.72 7.87
N VAL A 80 -1.28 59.63 6.89
CA VAL A 80 -2.49 60.26 6.35
C VAL A 80 -3.11 59.31 5.33
N VAL A 81 -4.06 58.49 5.79
CA VAL A 81 -4.88 57.66 4.90
C VAL A 81 -6.00 58.51 4.29
N VAL A 82 -5.86 58.85 3.00
CA VAL A 82 -6.97 59.37 2.19
C VAL A 82 -7.92 58.22 1.85
N SER A 83 -8.90 57.93 2.72
CA SER A 83 -9.92 56.92 2.42
C SER A 83 -10.97 57.48 1.48
N ARG A 84 -11.02 57.02 0.22
CA ARG A 84 -12.23 57.13 -0.61
C ARG A 84 -13.31 56.19 -0.06
N GLY A 85 -14.16 56.72 0.81
CA GLY A 85 -15.42 56.08 1.22
C GLY A 85 -15.35 55.21 2.47
N ARG A 86 -16.53 55.03 3.11
CA ARG A 86 -16.75 54.27 4.36
C ARG A 86 -15.82 53.06 4.48
N GLN A 87 -15.07 52.98 5.59
CA GLN A 87 -14.23 51.84 5.97
C GLN A 87 -14.96 50.53 5.64
N LYS A 88 -14.47 49.81 4.61
CA LYS A 88 -15.10 48.56 4.18
C LYS A 88 -14.83 47.52 5.26
N ASN A 89 -15.86 46.81 5.68
CA ASN A 89 -15.71 45.77 6.70
C ASN A 89 -14.95 44.56 6.09
N PRO A 90 -13.76 44.15 6.62
CA PRO A 90 -12.96 43.07 6.04
C PRO A 90 -13.75 41.77 5.88
N LYS A 91 -14.59 41.43 6.87
CA LYS A 91 -15.44 40.23 6.82
C LYS A 91 -16.48 40.29 5.71
N ARG A 92 -16.98 41.48 5.35
CA ARG A 92 -17.92 41.64 4.23
C ARG A 92 -17.22 41.43 2.89
N VAL A 93 -16.01 42.00 2.73
CA VAL A 93 -15.19 41.81 1.52
C VAL A 93 -14.85 40.34 1.35
N LEU A 94 -14.31 39.70 2.40
CA LEU A 94 -13.98 38.28 2.40
C LEU A 94 -15.21 37.42 2.10
N LYS A 95 -16.35 37.64 2.78
CA LYS A 95 -17.60 36.89 2.51
C LYS A 95 -18.06 37.03 1.06
N LYS A 96 -17.89 38.19 0.45
CA LYS A 96 -18.21 38.40 -0.96
C LYS A 96 -17.28 37.61 -1.87
N ALA A 97 -15.97 37.61 -1.60
CA ALA A 97 -15.01 36.79 -2.32
C ALA A 97 -15.32 35.28 -2.21
N LEU A 98 -15.56 34.79 -0.99
CA LEU A 98 -15.92 33.38 -0.74
C LEU A 98 -17.19 32.95 -1.49
N ASN A 99 -18.20 33.81 -1.56
CA ASN A 99 -19.43 33.54 -2.31
C ASN A 99 -19.20 33.51 -3.82
N ARG A 100 -18.18 34.20 -4.33
CA ARG A 100 -17.86 34.26 -5.77
C ARG A 100 -16.85 33.20 -6.22
N ILE A 101 -16.33 32.35 -5.33
CA ILE A 101 -15.43 31.24 -5.72
C ILE A 101 -16.03 30.39 -6.86
N LYS A 102 -17.31 30.02 -6.77
CA LYS A 102 -17.99 29.21 -7.81
C LYS A 102 -18.12 29.91 -9.17
N VAL A 103 -18.02 31.24 -9.18
CA VAL A 103 -18.13 32.08 -10.38
C VAL A 103 -16.74 32.34 -10.95
N ASN A 104 -15.79 32.66 -10.07
CA ASN A 104 -14.46 33.13 -10.46
C ASN A 104 -13.50 31.99 -10.82
N TYR A 105 -13.75 30.74 -10.37
CA TYR A 105 -12.86 29.59 -10.58
C TYR A 105 -13.56 28.45 -11.36
N PRO A 106 -12.83 27.48 -11.93
CA PRO A 106 -13.41 26.31 -12.61
C PRO A 106 -14.35 25.50 -11.70
N LYS A 107 -15.52 25.10 -12.22
CA LYS A 107 -16.51 24.30 -11.49
C LYS A 107 -16.38 22.79 -11.78
N GLY A 108 -16.07 22.44 -13.02
CA GLY A 108 -15.82 21.06 -13.47
C GLY A 108 -14.36 20.66 -13.27
N GLN A 109 -14.04 19.43 -13.65
CA GLN A 109 -12.66 18.98 -13.74
C GLN A 109 -11.91 19.78 -14.82
N PHE A 110 -10.67 20.14 -14.54
CA PHE A 110 -9.82 20.90 -15.46
C PHE A 110 -8.39 20.36 -15.42
N ILE A 111 -7.64 20.60 -16.50
CA ILE A 111 -6.30 20.06 -16.72
C ILE A 111 -5.34 21.22 -17.01
N TYR A 112 -4.12 21.12 -16.49
CA TYR A 112 -3.05 22.06 -16.78
C TYR A 112 -1.70 21.39 -16.63
N ASP A 113 -0.73 21.87 -17.40
CA ASP A 113 0.67 21.44 -17.30
C ASP A 113 1.42 22.34 -16.34
N ALA A 114 2.38 21.75 -15.64
CA ALA A 114 3.17 22.44 -14.64
C ALA A 114 4.57 21.86 -14.53
N TYR A 115 5.45 22.66 -13.95
CA TYR A 115 6.75 22.27 -13.46
C TYR A 115 6.72 22.19 -11.94
N TYR A 116 7.23 21.10 -11.38
CA TYR A 116 7.34 20.87 -9.93
C TYR A 116 8.80 20.72 -9.53
N ARG A 117 9.22 21.32 -8.41
CA ARG A 117 10.56 21.22 -7.85
C ARG A 117 10.50 21.05 -6.34
N GLU A 118 11.37 20.21 -5.80
CA GLU A 118 11.55 20.02 -4.37
C GLU A 118 13.04 19.92 -3.99
N ARG A 119 13.44 20.57 -2.90
CA ARG A 119 14.82 20.57 -2.41
C ARG A 119 14.90 20.52 -0.89
N ILE A 120 16.03 20.01 -0.41
CA ILE A 120 16.44 20.06 0.99
C ILE A 120 17.67 20.95 1.11
N GLU A 121 17.63 21.83 2.09
CA GLU A 121 18.77 22.65 2.48
C GLU A 121 19.26 22.22 3.86
N GLU A 122 20.59 22.11 4.02
CA GLU A 122 21.30 21.94 5.28
C GLU A 122 22.21 23.16 5.47
N ASN A 123 22.06 23.90 6.57
CA ASN A 123 22.76 25.18 6.77
C ASN A 123 22.60 26.18 5.60
N GLY A 124 21.44 26.15 4.92
CA GLY A 124 21.16 26.98 3.75
C GLY A 124 21.75 26.47 2.43
N ALA A 125 22.62 25.45 2.44
CA ALA A 125 23.14 24.83 1.23
C ALA A 125 22.22 23.70 0.76
N THR A 126 21.89 23.66 -0.52
CA THR A 126 21.09 22.56 -1.08
C THR A 126 21.89 21.26 -1.04
N ILE A 127 21.34 20.22 -0.40
CA ILE A 127 21.97 18.89 -0.26
C ILE A 127 21.22 17.79 -1.01
N LYS A 128 20.00 18.09 -1.48
CA LYS A 128 19.17 17.17 -2.26
C LYS A 128 18.22 17.96 -3.14
N PHE A 129 18.03 17.50 -4.38
CA PHE A 129 17.22 18.14 -5.40
C PHE A 129 16.40 17.10 -6.18
N SER A 130 15.13 17.39 -6.42
CA SER A 130 14.29 16.62 -7.35
C SER A 130 13.28 17.52 -8.04
N ASP A 131 12.98 17.25 -9.31
CA ASP A 131 11.99 18.01 -10.04
C ASP A 131 11.29 17.17 -11.12
N ALA A 132 10.20 17.71 -11.66
CA ALA A 132 9.37 17.00 -12.62
C ALA A 132 8.58 17.94 -13.54
N SER A 133 8.42 17.51 -14.78
CA SER A 133 7.39 18.02 -15.70
C SER A 133 6.12 17.20 -15.51
N VAL A 134 4.99 17.86 -15.25
CA VAL A 134 3.76 17.18 -14.82
C VAL A 134 2.52 17.73 -15.50
N THR A 135 1.51 16.88 -15.69
CA THR A 135 0.14 17.29 -16.01
C THR A 135 -0.76 17.01 -14.82
N TYR A 136 -1.44 18.04 -14.32
CA TYR A 136 -2.46 17.89 -13.30
C TYR A 136 -3.84 17.73 -13.92
N SER A 137 -4.63 16.82 -13.35
CA SER A 137 -6.08 16.77 -13.55
C SER A 137 -6.75 17.03 -12.22
N GLN A 138 -7.40 18.19 -12.08
CA GLN A 138 -7.98 18.64 -10.82
C GLN A 138 -9.49 18.78 -10.89
N THR A 139 -10.14 18.37 -9.80
CA THR A 139 -11.53 18.73 -9.53
C THR A 139 -11.71 20.23 -9.35
N GLY A 140 -12.84 20.74 -9.83
CA GLY A 140 -13.18 22.15 -9.75
C GLY A 140 -13.45 22.66 -8.32
N TYR A 141 -13.48 23.97 -8.18
CA TYR A 141 -13.71 24.73 -6.95
C TYR A 141 -15.20 24.70 -6.56
N THR A 142 -15.65 23.55 -6.05
CA THR A 142 -17.08 23.35 -5.72
C THR A 142 -17.53 24.11 -4.47
N GLY A 143 -16.59 24.56 -3.63
CA GLY A 143 -16.89 25.13 -2.32
C GLY A 143 -17.75 24.18 -1.48
N LYS A 144 -17.50 22.87 -1.57
CA LYS A 144 -18.05 21.82 -0.72
C LYS A 144 -16.88 21.03 -0.10
N ARG A 145 -17.14 20.27 0.97
CA ARG A 145 -16.15 19.30 1.45
C ARG A 145 -16.02 18.16 0.42
N PHE A 146 -14.81 17.90 -0.04
CA PHE A 146 -14.50 16.78 -0.91
C PHE A 146 -14.26 15.51 -0.09
N ARG A 147 -14.50 14.35 -0.71
CA ARG A 147 -13.98 13.09 -0.20
C ARG A 147 -12.47 13.13 -0.39
N GLN A 148 -11.74 13.07 0.72
CA GLN A 148 -10.29 13.13 0.70
C GLN A 148 -9.74 11.81 0.14
N SER A 149 -8.71 11.90 -0.70
CA SER A 149 -7.83 10.77 -0.93
C SER A 149 -7.07 10.44 0.36
N ILE A 150 -6.90 9.16 0.66
CA ILE A 150 -5.84 8.70 1.56
C ILE A 150 -4.87 7.98 0.63
N TYR A 151 -3.79 8.66 0.26
CA TYR A 151 -2.71 8.00 -0.47
C TYR A 151 -1.82 7.36 0.59
N GLY A 152 -1.83 6.02 0.65
CA GLY A 152 -0.91 5.22 1.46
C GLY A 152 -1.38 4.97 2.90
N GLY A 153 -1.75 3.72 3.16
CA GLY A 153 -1.16 2.78 4.12
C GLY A 153 -0.13 3.24 5.16
N VAL A 154 -0.20 4.46 5.68
CA VAL A 154 0.31 4.76 7.02
C VAL A 154 -0.70 5.66 7.72
N LEU A 155 -0.88 5.44 9.02
CA LEU A 155 -1.51 6.40 9.97
C LEU A 155 -0.83 7.79 10.03
N LEU A 156 0.03 8.13 9.06
CA LEU A 156 0.67 9.42 8.84
C LEU A 156 -0.18 10.31 7.96
N SER A 157 -1.32 10.64 8.54
CA SER A 157 -1.61 12.02 8.90
C SER A 157 -3.11 12.10 9.00
N ASN A 158 -3.57 12.07 10.24
CA ASN A 158 -4.83 12.68 10.59
C ASN A 158 -4.79 14.22 10.41
N SER A 159 -3.95 14.74 9.49
CA SER A 159 -4.18 16.01 8.82
C SER A 159 -5.28 15.78 7.77
N ARG A 160 -6.51 15.66 8.27
CA ARG A 160 -7.60 16.26 7.51
C ARG A 160 -7.11 17.66 7.16
N VAL A 161 -7.33 18.12 5.93
CA VAL A 161 -7.17 19.55 5.64
C VAL A 161 -7.85 20.28 6.82
N GLY A 162 -7.11 21.07 7.61
CA GLY A 162 -7.64 21.69 8.85
C GLY A 162 -7.11 21.24 10.22
N THR A 163 -6.25 20.20 10.35
CA THR A 163 -5.76 19.73 11.68
C THR A 163 -4.24 19.61 11.80
N ILE A 164 -3.70 20.06 12.94
CA ILE A 164 -2.30 19.87 13.38
C ILE A 164 -2.24 18.77 14.43
N GLY A 165 -1.21 17.94 14.36
CA GLY A 165 -0.72 17.14 15.50
C GLY A 165 -1.67 16.03 15.95
N GLY A 166 -1.38 14.81 15.51
CA GLY A 166 -1.95 13.60 16.09
C GLY A 166 -0.90 12.50 16.06
N ILE A 167 0.06 12.56 16.98
CA ILE A 167 1.05 11.48 17.20
C ILE A 167 0.65 10.78 18.51
N PRO A 168 0.04 9.58 18.45
CA PRO A 168 0.08 8.63 19.56
C PRO A 168 1.47 7.99 19.66
N SER A 169 1.91 7.76 20.89
CA SER A 169 3.21 7.28 21.33
C SER A 169 3.44 5.76 21.12
N PHE A 170 3.26 5.26 19.90
CA PHE A 170 3.50 3.84 19.56
C PHE A 170 4.52 3.66 18.42
N ARG A 171 5.47 4.60 18.29
CA ARG A 171 6.33 4.75 17.10
C ARG A 171 7.82 4.49 17.35
N SER A 172 8.17 3.44 18.08
CA SER A 172 9.58 2.99 18.19
C SER A 172 9.92 1.78 17.30
N LEU A 173 8.96 1.23 16.56
CA LEU A 173 9.16 -0.02 15.79
C LEU A 173 9.69 0.16 14.37
N TYR A 174 9.97 1.39 13.95
CA TYR A 174 10.51 1.65 12.63
C TYR A 174 11.70 2.61 12.71
N SER A 175 12.91 2.05 12.79
CA SER A 175 14.18 2.79 12.74
C SER A 175 14.57 3.25 11.32
N HIS A 176 13.59 3.75 10.56
CA HIS A 176 13.75 4.60 9.36
C HIS A 176 12.86 5.86 9.42
N TRP A 177 12.12 6.06 10.53
CA TRP A 177 11.23 7.20 10.72
C TRP A 177 11.82 8.26 11.66
N GLY A 178 13.03 7.98 12.15
CA GLY A 178 13.82 8.86 13.02
C GLY A 178 14.24 10.19 12.37
N GLU A 179 14.28 10.23 11.05
CA GLU A 179 15.12 11.20 10.31
C GLU A 179 14.47 11.78 9.05
N ARG A 180 13.16 11.62 8.85
CA ARG A 180 12.43 12.15 7.68
C ARG A 180 11.83 13.54 7.91
N LEU A 181 11.90 14.38 6.88
CA LEU A 181 11.50 15.79 6.92
C LEU A 181 10.14 15.95 6.22
N HIS A 182 9.07 15.85 7.00
CA HIS A 182 7.70 15.72 6.52
C HIS A 182 6.88 17.01 6.70
N ASP A 183 5.75 17.13 5.98
CA ASP A 183 4.87 18.29 6.02
C ASP A 183 3.77 18.15 7.10
N HIS A 184 3.77 19.03 8.09
CA HIS A 184 2.82 18.96 9.21
C HIS A 184 1.38 19.33 8.87
N PHE A 185 1.13 19.90 7.69
CA PHE A 185 -0.21 20.32 7.28
C PHE A 185 -0.87 19.37 6.28
N GLY A 186 -0.26 18.21 6.01
CA GLY A 186 -0.85 17.14 5.21
C GLY A 186 -0.81 17.35 3.70
N HIS A 187 -1.08 16.26 2.97
CA HIS A 187 -1.05 16.17 1.50
C HIS A 187 -2.40 15.79 0.87
N ARG A 188 -3.50 15.86 1.63
CA ARG A 188 -4.79 15.32 1.17
C ARG A 188 -5.44 16.21 0.12
N THR A 189 -5.55 15.70 -1.09
CA THR A 189 -6.32 16.30 -2.21
C THR A 189 -7.69 15.65 -2.35
N ALA A 190 -8.49 16.08 -3.34
CA ALA A 190 -9.70 15.34 -3.67
C ALA A 190 -9.31 13.98 -4.27
N ARG A 191 -10.08 12.93 -3.98
CA ARG A 191 -9.80 11.56 -4.48
C ARG A 191 -9.67 11.48 -6.00
N GLU A 192 -10.39 12.34 -6.70
CA GLU A 192 -10.43 12.42 -8.16
C GLU A 192 -9.29 13.28 -8.74
N ASP A 193 -8.53 13.99 -7.91
CA ASP A 193 -7.34 14.71 -8.37
C ASP A 193 -6.25 13.71 -8.76
N LYS A 194 -5.62 13.92 -9.92
CA LYS A 194 -4.57 13.06 -10.49
C LYS A 194 -3.41 13.92 -10.99
N VAL A 195 -2.22 13.34 -11.04
CA VAL A 195 -1.04 13.97 -11.63
C VAL A 195 -0.23 12.96 -12.42
N LYS A 196 0.03 13.24 -13.69
CA LYS A 196 0.89 12.44 -14.55
C LYS A 196 2.27 13.09 -14.58
N ILE A 197 3.32 12.30 -14.40
CA ILE A 197 4.70 12.75 -14.57
C ILE A 197 5.14 12.41 -15.99
N HIS A 198 5.67 13.38 -16.73
CA HIS A 198 6.22 13.15 -18.08
C HIS A 198 7.69 12.76 -18.01
N ASP A 199 8.45 13.46 -17.17
CA ASP A 199 9.86 13.19 -16.87
C ASP A 199 10.18 13.83 -15.50
N SER A 200 11.24 13.35 -14.84
CA SER A 200 11.68 13.84 -13.53
C SER A 200 13.16 13.60 -13.33
N ARG A 201 13.85 14.55 -12.68
CA ARG A 201 15.26 14.44 -12.29
C ARG A 201 15.35 14.30 -10.78
N SER A 202 16.39 13.62 -10.31
CA SER A 202 16.63 13.49 -8.88
C SER A 202 18.11 13.27 -8.57
N SER A 203 18.68 14.14 -7.75
CA SER A 203 20.09 14.10 -7.37
C SER A 203 20.40 12.95 -6.39
N LEU A 204 21.70 12.76 -6.15
CA LEU A 204 22.17 12.02 -4.99
C LEU A 204 21.85 12.79 -3.70
N ASN A 205 21.97 12.11 -2.56
CA ASN A 205 21.82 12.71 -1.23
C ASN A 205 23.21 13.10 -0.70
N LEU A 206 23.46 14.38 -0.46
CA LEU A 206 24.77 14.91 0.00
C LEU A 206 24.81 15.22 1.52
N THR A 207 23.84 14.74 2.30
CA THR A 207 23.83 14.92 3.76
C THR A 207 25.10 14.36 4.41
N LYS A 208 25.78 15.15 5.25
CA LYS A 208 27.09 14.81 5.84
C LYS A 208 27.03 13.83 7.02
N GLU A 209 25.93 13.79 7.75
CA GLU A 209 25.80 13.08 9.04
C GLU A 209 24.94 11.80 8.96
N GLY A 210 24.66 11.29 7.76
CA GLY A 210 23.82 10.10 7.57
C GLY A 210 22.32 10.33 7.84
N LEU A 211 21.89 11.55 8.21
CA LEU A 211 20.49 11.92 8.36
C LEU A 211 19.75 11.62 7.04
N GLU A 212 18.79 10.68 7.08
CA GLU A 212 17.91 10.35 5.95
C GLU A 212 16.85 11.45 5.70
N ALA A 213 17.33 12.64 5.36
CA ALA A 213 16.58 13.79 4.92
C ALA A 213 15.79 13.45 3.65
N ASN A 214 14.58 12.93 3.84
CA ASN A 214 13.64 12.56 2.77
C ASN A 214 12.46 13.54 2.76
N ILE A 215 12.07 14.00 1.56
CA ILE A 215 10.95 14.91 1.37
C ILE A 215 9.74 14.14 0.88
N GLU A 216 8.59 14.38 1.50
CA GLU A 216 7.32 13.66 1.25
C GLU A 216 6.29 14.52 0.48
N GLY A 217 6.71 15.70 -0.01
CA GLY A 217 5.79 16.73 -0.53
C GLY A 217 5.15 16.39 -1.86
N GLY A 218 5.90 15.87 -2.83
CA GLY A 218 5.46 15.41 -4.16
C GLY A 218 4.55 16.37 -4.98
N PRO A 219 4.40 16.16 -6.30
CA PRO A 219 3.54 17.02 -7.12
C PRO A 219 2.07 17.04 -6.64
N LEU A 220 1.53 15.94 -6.12
CA LEU A 220 0.13 15.93 -5.68
C LEU A 220 -0.06 16.57 -4.29
N GLY A 221 0.96 16.56 -3.44
CA GLY A 221 0.86 17.10 -2.09
C GLY A 221 0.96 18.62 -2.06
N ILE A 222 1.73 19.23 -2.95
CA ILE A 222 1.83 20.70 -3.03
C ILE A 222 0.50 21.36 -3.43
N VAL A 223 -0.33 20.71 -4.25
CA VAL A 223 -1.64 21.27 -4.62
C VAL A 223 -2.66 21.25 -3.46
N SER A 224 -2.41 20.47 -2.41
CA SER A 224 -3.23 20.51 -1.18
C SER A 224 -3.12 21.85 -0.43
N LYS A 225 -2.12 22.67 -0.78
CA LYS A 225 -1.88 24.00 -0.21
C LYS A 225 -2.78 25.09 -0.80
N ASP A 226 -3.50 24.82 -1.88
CA ASP A 226 -4.55 25.71 -2.39
C ASP A 226 -5.78 25.72 -1.46
N LEU A 227 -5.72 26.54 -0.40
CA LEU A 227 -6.83 26.67 0.54
C LEU A 227 -8.07 27.36 -0.05
N VAL A 228 -8.00 27.96 -1.24
CA VAL A 228 -9.19 28.48 -1.94
C VAL A 228 -10.03 27.33 -2.48
N LYS A 229 -9.41 26.29 -3.05
CA LYS A 229 -10.09 25.04 -3.41
C LYS A 229 -10.61 24.31 -2.18
N TYR A 230 -9.80 24.25 -1.12
CA TYR A 230 -10.12 23.54 0.12
C TYR A 230 -10.70 24.42 1.24
N ILE A 231 -11.41 25.49 0.86
CA ILE A 231 -11.84 26.57 1.76
C ILE A 231 -12.61 26.14 3.01
N HIS A 232 -13.38 25.05 2.93
CA HIS A 232 -14.14 24.50 4.06
C HIS A 232 -13.29 24.02 5.24
N TYR A 233 -12.01 23.79 4.99
CA TYR A 233 -11.07 23.31 5.97
C TYR A 233 -10.22 24.42 6.59
N PHE A 234 -10.35 25.65 6.06
CA PHE A 234 -9.64 26.84 6.49
C PHE A 234 -10.61 27.89 7.06
N LEU A 235 -11.68 28.24 6.33
CA LEU A 235 -12.62 29.33 6.66
C LEU A 235 -14.09 28.89 6.65
N ASP A 236 -14.45 27.85 7.40
CA ASP A 236 -15.87 27.49 7.60
C ASP A 236 -16.60 28.41 8.60
N LYS A 237 -17.93 28.24 8.76
CA LYS A 237 -18.75 29.08 9.66
C LYS A 237 -18.23 29.12 11.10
N LYS A 238 -17.56 28.07 11.58
CA LYS A 238 -17.01 28.00 12.95
C LYS A 238 -15.64 28.69 13.01
N SER A 239 -14.78 28.42 12.03
CA SER A 239 -13.39 28.91 11.97
C SER A 239 -13.30 30.38 11.58
N PHE A 240 -14.22 30.88 10.74
CA PHE A 240 -14.28 32.28 10.31
C PHE A 240 -14.39 33.28 11.49
N LYS A 241 -14.94 32.84 12.64
CA LYS A 241 -15.03 33.69 13.84
C LYS A 241 -13.77 33.68 14.70
N SER A 242 -12.89 32.69 14.49
CA SER A 242 -11.66 32.48 15.25
C SER A 242 -10.55 33.46 14.88
N TYR A 243 -10.68 34.20 13.78
CA TYR A 243 -9.66 35.14 13.31
C TYR A 243 -10.06 36.60 13.52
N GLN A 244 -9.04 37.43 13.77
CA GLN A 244 -9.09 38.87 13.56
C GLN A 244 -8.69 39.16 12.11
N TYR A 245 -9.26 40.23 11.54
CA TYR A 245 -9.03 40.59 10.16
C TYR A 245 -8.79 42.08 10.04
N GLU A 246 -7.74 42.43 9.32
CA GLU A 246 -7.42 43.81 8.94
C GLU A 246 -7.54 43.96 7.44
N LEU A 247 -7.96 45.13 6.97
CA LEU A 247 -8.17 45.41 5.55
C LEU A 247 -7.26 46.54 5.12
N PHE A 248 -6.48 46.27 4.08
CA PHE A 248 -5.64 47.22 3.37
C PHE A 248 -6.01 47.22 1.88
N GLU A 249 -5.56 48.24 1.15
CA GLU A 249 -5.62 48.25 -0.31
C GLU A 249 -4.19 48.29 -0.82
N GLU A 250 -3.85 47.39 -1.73
CA GLU A 250 -2.50 47.24 -2.27
C GLU A 250 -2.55 47.03 -3.78
N TYR A 251 -1.65 47.69 -4.50
CA TYR A 251 -1.48 47.51 -5.93
C TYR A 251 -0.49 46.38 -6.20
N LEU A 252 -0.94 45.32 -6.86
CA LEU A 252 -0.09 44.22 -7.29
C LEU A 252 0.21 44.35 -8.79
N GLU A 253 1.49 44.29 -9.14
CA GLU A 253 1.93 44.26 -10.54
C GLU A 253 1.23 43.11 -11.29
N ASN A 254 0.72 43.38 -12.50
CA ASN A 254 -0.07 42.47 -13.34
C ASN A 254 -1.43 41.99 -12.77
N LYS A 255 -1.80 42.36 -11.54
CA LYS A 255 -3.08 41.99 -10.90
C LYS A 255 -3.96 43.20 -10.56
N GLY A 256 -3.40 44.41 -10.61
CA GLY A 256 -4.12 45.67 -10.36
C GLY A 256 -4.36 45.94 -8.88
N TRP A 257 -5.34 46.79 -8.59
CA TRP A 257 -5.71 47.11 -7.21
C TRP A 257 -6.41 45.94 -6.55
N THR A 258 -5.94 45.59 -5.35
CA THR A 258 -6.49 44.50 -4.54
C THR A 258 -6.88 44.98 -3.14
N TYR A 259 -7.83 44.28 -2.53
CA TYR A 259 -8.03 44.30 -1.09
C TYR A 259 -7.09 43.27 -0.46
N LEU A 260 -6.15 43.72 0.36
CA LEU A 260 -5.33 42.87 1.20
C LEU A 260 -6.04 42.66 2.53
N ILE A 261 -6.41 41.41 2.82
CA ILE A 261 -6.95 41.02 4.13
C ILE A 261 -5.88 40.26 4.91
N ARG A 262 -5.34 40.87 5.95
CA ARG A 262 -4.52 40.16 6.93
C ARG A 262 -5.41 39.41 7.90
N PHE A 263 -5.05 38.19 8.26
CA PHE A 263 -5.77 37.39 9.23
C PHE A 263 -4.83 36.77 10.25
N GLU A 264 -5.26 36.77 11.51
CA GLU A 264 -4.51 36.19 12.63
C GLU A 264 -5.45 35.51 13.62
N PRO A 265 -5.02 34.44 14.32
CA PRO A 265 -5.83 33.80 15.34
C PRO A 265 -6.16 34.78 16.48
N LYS A 266 -7.42 34.83 16.91
CA LYS A 266 -7.82 35.65 18.08
C LYS A 266 -7.39 35.08 19.41
N LYS A 267 -7.18 33.77 19.47
CA LYS A 267 -6.84 33.08 20.71
C LYS A 267 -5.34 33.22 20.93
N GLU A 268 -4.94 33.67 22.10
CA GLU A 268 -3.54 33.63 22.53
C GLU A 268 -2.94 32.21 22.41
N PRO A 269 -1.62 32.10 22.18
CA PRO A 269 -0.92 30.81 22.15
C PRO A 269 -1.19 30.03 23.44
N ALA A 270 -1.70 28.80 23.31
CA ALA A 270 -1.89 27.93 24.46
C ALA A 270 -0.52 27.55 25.05
N SER A 271 -0.37 27.65 26.38
CA SER A 271 0.87 27.18 27.03
C SER A 271 1.15 25.71 26.71
N LEU A 272 2.44 25.33 26.71
CA LEU A 272 2.89 23.96 26.45
C LEU A 272 2.14 22.93 27.31
N LYS A 273 1.86 23.29 28.57
CA LYS A 273 1.07 22.52 29.53
C LYS A 273 -0.38 22.32 29.07
N THR A 274 -1.04 23.38 28.59
CA THR A 274 -2.41 23.31 28.07
C THR A 274 -2.52 22.46 26.79
N ILE A 275 -1.49 22.46 25.95
CA ILE A 275 -1.42 21.61 24.75
C ILE A 275 -1.20 20.15 25.15
N GLN A 276 -0.31 19.88 26.10
CA GLN A 276 -0.11 18.55 26.69
C GLN A 276 -1.40 18.02 27.35
N ASP A 277 -2.12 18.86 28.10
CA ASP A 277 -3.40 18.51 28.75
C ASP A 277 -4.50 18.21 27.71
N LYS A 278 -4.56 18.97 26.62
CA LYS A 278 -5.48 18.69 25.50
C LYS A 278 -5.11 17.38 24.81
N LYS A 279 -3.82 17.11 24.59
CA LYS A 279 -3.32 15.88 23.98
C LYS A 279 -3.60 14.65 24.85
N ALA A 280 -3.37 14.74 26.16
CA ALA A 280 -3.73 13.70 27.13
C ALA A 280 -5.24 13.37 27.13
N LYS A 281 -6.08 14.35 26.74
CA LYS A 281 -7.54 14.20 26.60
C LYS A 281 -7.99 13.90 25.16
N GLY A 282 -7.08 13.57 24.25
CA GLY A 282 -7.39 13.26 22.84
C GLY A 282 -7.88 14.45 21.98
N LYS A 283 -7.72 15.70 22.44
CA LYS A 283 -8.16 16.91 21.72
C LYS A 283 -7.04 17.46 20.82
N ARG A 284 -7.36 17.73 19.54
CA ARG A 284 -6.43 18.21 18.50
C ARG A 284 -6.37 19.74 18.39
N THR A 285 -5.28 20.28 17.86
CA THR A 285 -5.11 21.72 17.56
C THR A 285 -5.64 22.03 16.15
N SER A 286 -6.49 23.06 16.02
CA SER A 286 -7.06 23.46 14.72
C SER A 286 -6.11 24.38 13.95
N ARG A 287 -6.15 24.36 12.61
CA ARG A 287 -5.48 25.39 11.78
C ARG A 287 -5.92 26.80 12.17
N SER A 288 -7.18 26.96 12.57
CA SER A 288 -7.73 28.24 13.05
C SER A 288 -7.18 28.73 14.38
N ASP A 289 -6.39 27.92 15.06
CA ASP A 289 -5.70 28.30 16.29
C ASP A 289 -4.26 28.77 16.03
N ILE A 290 -3.65 28.53 14.85
CA ILE A 290 -2.20 28.79 14.65
C ILE A 290 -1.82 29.47 13.33
N LEU A 291 -2.68 29.44 12.30
CA LEU A 291 -2.35 30.05 11.00
C LEU A 291 -2.62 31.55 11.01
N SER A 292 -1.66 32.30 10.49
CA SER A 292 -1.83 33.71 10.13
C SER A 292 -1.46 33.90 8.66
N GLY A 293 -1.81 35.05 8.09
CA GLY A 293 -1.41 35.35 6.73
C GLY A 293 -2.21 36.45 6.08
N GLU A 294 -2.20 36.41 4.75
CA GLU A 294 -2.63 37.48 3.87
C GLU A 294 -3.47 36.93 2.71
N ILE A 295 -4.63 37.52 2.44
CA ILE A 295 -5.53 37.18 1.34
C ILE A 295 -5.68 38.41 0.45
N TYR A 296 -5.21 38.33 -0.79
CA TYR A 296 -5.30 39.41 -1.77
C TYR A 296 -6.49 39.17 -2.67
N ILE A 297 -7.40 40.14 -2.74
CA ILE A 297 -8.70 40.01 -3.41
C ILE A 297 -8.83 41.11 -4.47
N ASP A 298 -9.00 40.74 -5.73
CA ASP A 298 -9.24 41.68 -6.83
C ASP A 298 -10.46 42.57 -6.55
N GLN A 299 -10.33 43.89 -6.71
CA GLN A 299 -11.37 44.82 -6.27
C GLN A 299 -12.67 44.73 -7.11
N ASP A 300 -12.57 44.32 -8.37
CA ASP A 300 -13.69 44.28 -9.32
C ASP A 300 -14.44 42.95 -9.28
N SER A 301 -13.71 41.85 -9.49
CA SER A 301 -14.27 40.49 -9.56
C SER A 301 -14.44 39.84 -8.18
N TYR A 302 -13.75 40.36 -7.15
CA TYR A 302 -13.62 39.73 -5.82
C TYR A 302 -13.02 38.32 -5.90
N ALA A 303 -12.18 38.03 -6.90
CA ALA A 303 -11.38 36.81 -6.93
C ALA A 303 -10.21 36.90 -5.97
N ILE A 304 -9.83 35.78 -5.34
CA ILE A 304 -8.60 35.70 -4.55
C ILE A 304 -7.45 35.50 -5.52
N VAL A 305 -6.58 36.49 -5.63
CA VAL A 305 -5.50 36.50 -6.64
C VAL A 305 -4.14 36.11 -6.06
N LYS A 306 -4.01 36.16 -4.73
CA LYS A 306 -2.87 35.63 -3.97
C LYS A 306 -3.32 35.25 -2.56
N LEU A 307 -2.76 34.18 -2.02
CA LEU A 307 -2.93 33.71 -0.65
C LEU A 307 -1.56 33.38 -0.06
N ALA A 308 -1.16 34.07 0.99
CA ALA A 308 0.04 33.75 1.76
C ALA A 308 -0.38 33.34 3.17
N TYR A 309 0.20 32.27 3.72
CA TYR A 309 -0.06 31.89 5.10
C TYR A 309 1.15 31.21 5.74
N ARG A 310 1.26 31.39 7.06
CA ARG A 310 2.38 30.91 7.86
C ARG A 310 1.91 30.49 9.25
N VAL A 311 2.86 30.00 10.05
CA VAL A 311 2.66 29.80 11.47
C VAL A 311 3.39 30.89 12.25
N GLU A 312 2.68 31.61 13.11
CA GLU A 312 3.28 32.66 13.95
C GLU A 312 4.29 32.09 14.95
N GLN A 313 5.34 32.87 15.23
CA GLN A 313 6.53 32.46 15.99
C GLN A 313 6.19 31.76 17.32
N ASP A 314 5.21 32.29 18.05
CA ASP A 314 4.81 31.77 19.36
C ASP A 314 4.13 30.38 19.30
N TYR A 315 3.59 30.00 18.14
CA TYR A 315 2.98 28.70 17.91
C TYR A 315 3.95 27.66 17.36
N ARG A 316 5.13 28.08 16.85
CA ARG A 316 6.07 27.20 16.14
C ARG A 316 6.65 26.11 17.05
N ARG A 317 7.01 26.46 18.29
CA ARG A 317 7.45 25.54 19.36
C ARG A 317 6.41 24.50 19.79
N HIS A 318 5.21 24.53 19.23
CA HIS A 318 4.08 23.68 19.60
C HIS A 318 3.57 22.79 18.45
N ILE A 319 4.14 22.91 17.24
CA ILE A 319 3.79 22.06 16.09
C ILE A 319 4.39 20.66 16.26
N CYS A 320 5.57 20.57 16.88
CA CYS A 320 6.25 19.32 17.22
C CYS A 320 6.75 19.36 18.66
N ASN A 321 6.33 18.40 19.48
CA ASN A 321 6.96 18.15 20.77
C ASN A 321 6.80 16.67 21.13
N LEU A 322 7.90 15.96 21.40
CA LEU A 322 8.08 14.98 22.50
C LEU A 322 9.32 14.06 22.34
N GLY A 323 10.12 14.01 23.40
CA GLY A 323 10.64 12.78 24.04
C GLY A 323 11.82 12.08 23.39
N ASP A 324 11.68 11.65 22.14
CA ASP A 324 12.49 10.56 21.60
C ASP A 324 13.21 10.91 20.28
N MET A 325 13.02 12.12 19.73
CA MET A 325 13.73 12.60 18.53
C MET A 325 14.15 14.07 18.67
N ASN A 326 15.31 14.43 18.12
CA ASN A 326 15.90 15.75 18.25
C ASN A 326 15.56 16.76 17.14
N ILE A 327 14.44 16.58 16.40
CA ILE A 327 14.01 17.49 15.32
C ILE A 327 12.93 18.47 15.82
N GLN A 328 13.08 19.77 15.58
CA GLN A 328 12.12 20.82 15.98
C GLN A 328 11.77 21.77 14.84
N HIS A 329 10.48 21.98 14.56
CA HIS A 329 10.02 22.95 13.56
C HIS A 329 10.06 24.37 14.10
N TYR A 330 10.59 25.30 13.31
CA TYR A 330 10.70 26.70 13.69
C TYR A 330 10.29 27.69 12.58
N GLY A 331 9.88 27.19 11.40
CA GLY A 331 9.36 27.99 10.31
C GLY A 331 8.40 27.20 9.42
N TYR A 332 7.31 27.84 8.98
CA TYR A 332 6.40 27.28 7.98
C TYR A 332 5.76 28.42 7.20
N GLU A 333 5.93 28.39 5.89
CA GLU A 333 5.43 29.41 4.97
C GLU A 333 4.84 28.76 3.71
N VAL A 334 3.71 29.28 3.26
CA VAL A 334 3.08 28.93 1.98
C VAL A 334 2.63 30.18 1.25
N ASN A 335 2.95 30.25 -0.04
CA ASN A 335 2.46 31.27 -0.97
C ASN A 335 1.75 30.59 -2.15
N VAL A 336 0.52 31.03 -2.45
CA VAL A 336 -0.28 30.57 -3.58
C VAL A 336 -0.67 31.77 -4.44
N ASP A 337 -0.21 31.79 -5.68
CA ASP A 337 -0.58 32.79 -6.68
C ASP A 337 -1.59 32.20 -7.66
N TYR A 338 -2.52 33.03 -8.13
CA TYR A 338 -3.53 32.65 -9.11
C TYR A 338 -3.38 33.49 -10.38
N LYS A 339 -3.70 32.88 -11.53
CA LYS A 339 -3.78 33.52 -12.85
C LYS A 339 -5.10 33.20 -13.54
N ARG A 340 -5.43 33.95 -14.58
CA ARG A 340 -6.57 33.63 -15.46
C ARG A 340 -6.17 32.52 -16.44
N ASN A 341 -7.08 31.57 -16.64
CA ASN A 341 -6.97 30.51 -17.64
C ASN A 341 -7.63 30.93 -18.98
N LEU A 342 -7.65 30.02 -19.96
CA LEU A 342 -8.23 30.27 -21.29
C LEU A 342 -9.72 30.67 -21.25
N ASP A 343 -10.48 30.14 -20.28
CA ASP A 343 -11.89 30.50 -20.05
C ASP A 343 -12.06 31.78 -19.21
N SER A 344 -11.00 32.56 -19.03
CA SER A 344 -10.96 33.77 -18.18
C SER A 344 -11.30 33.56 -16.70
N ARG A 345 -11.27 32.30 -16.22
CA ARG A 345 -11.45 31.92 -14.81
C ARG A 345 -10.09 31.86 -14.10
N TRP A 346 -10.09 32.13 -12.81
CA TRP A 346 -8.89 32.04 -11.98
C TRP A 346 -8.56 30.58 -11.65
N GLN A 347 -7.28 30.24 -11.73
CA GLN A 347 -6.72 28.97 -11.30
C GLN A 347 -5.34 29.22 -10.67
N VAL A 348 -4.80 28.21 -9.99
CA VAL A 348 -3.43 28.29 -9.46
C VAL A 348 -2.44 28.59 -10.58
N ASP A 349 -1.49 29.47 -10.30
CA ASP A 349 -0.34 29.79 -11.16
C ASP A 349 0.95 29.26 -10.54
N ARG A 350 1.16 29.59 -9.26
CA ARG A 350 2.34 29.17 -8.50
C ARG A 350 1.94 28.74 -7.11
N ILE A 351 2.59 27.69 -6.60
CA ILE A 351 2.60 27.36 -5.18
C ILE A 351 4.04 27.28 -4.72
N PHE A 352 4.35 27.92 -3.60
CA PHE A 352 5.62 27.81 -2.89
C PHE A 352 5.34 27.37 -1.45
N ARG A 353 6.09 26.42 -0.94
CA ARG A 353 6.07 25.98 0.47
C ARG A 353 7.50 25.90 0.98
N LYS A 354 7.76 26.47 2.15
CA LYS A 354 8.98 26.26 2.94
C LYS A 354 8.62 25.75 4.33
N ASP A 355 9.25 24.66 4.75
CA ASP A 355 9.14 24.12 6.11
C ASP A 355 10.55 24.04 6.70
N GLU A 356 10.77 24.64 7.87
CA GLU A 356 12.09 24.81 8.48
C GLU A 356 12.14 24.11 9.83
N PHE A 357 13.22 23.35 10.04
CA PHE A 357 13.42 22.55 11.23
C PHE A 357 14.88 22.53 11.65
N ILE A 358 15.10 22.28 12.93
CA ILE A 358 16.41 22.18 13.56
C ILE A 358 16.56 20.75 14.05
N PHE A 359 17.66 20.10 13.68
CA PHE A 359 18.07 18.81 14.22
C PHE A 359 19.16 19.02 15.27
N LYS A 360 18.99 18.47 16.47
CA LYS A 360 20.04 18.47 17.50
C LYS A 360 20.66 17.09 17.61
N ASP A 361 21.88 16.87 17.18
CA ASP A 361 22.54 15.59 17.45
C ASP A 361 22.74 15.41 18.98
N THR A 362 22.21 14.34 19.56
CA THR A 362 22.36 14.03 20.99
C THR A 362 23.75 13.55 21.39
N VAL A 363 24.52 13.02 20.44
CA VAL A 363 25.90 12.55 20.66
C VAL A 363 26.85 13.74 20.59
N SER A 364 26.84 14.50 19.49
CA SER A 364 27.73 15.66 19.32
C SER A 364 27.23 16.96 19.97
N GLN A 365 25.97 17.01 20.41
CA GLN A 365 25.27 18.22 20.87
C GLN A 365 25.18 19.35 19.82
N GLN A 366 25.51 19.09 18.56
CA GLN A 366 25.41 20.05 17.45
C GLN A 366 23.95 20.29 17.06
N THR A 367 23.63 21.54 16.72
CA THR A 367 22.30 21.96 16.27
C THR A 367 22.38 22.40 14.81
N THR A 368 21.78 21.64 13.91
CA THR A 368 21.84 21.86 12.45
C THR A 368 20.48 22.32 11.93
N PRO A 369 20.36 23.53 11.37
CA PRO A 369 19.17 23.98 10.67
C PRO A 369 19.05 23.33 9.29
N TYR A 370 17.83 23.00 8.95
CA TYR A 370 17.46 22.43 7.68
C TYR A 370 16.13 23.03 7.19
N ALA A 371 15.91 22.98 5.88
CA ALA A 371 14.64 23.38 5.28
C ALA A 371 14.22 22.42 4.16
N THR A 372 12.92 22.22 4.02
CA THR A 372 12.32 21.58 2.84
C THR A 372 11.56 22.64 2.04
N ILE A 373 11.85 22.74 0.75
CA ILE A 373 11.22 23.71 -0.14
C ILE A 373 10.56 22.95 -1.28
N ALA A 374 9.27 23.23 -1.51
CA ALA A 374 8.50 22.68 -2.63
C ALA A 374 7.88 23.81 -3.45
N GLU A 375 7.96 23.70 -4.76
CA GLU A 375 7.50 24.71 -5.71
C GLU A 375 6.73 24.06 -6.85
N MET A 376 5.66 24.71 -7.28
CA MET A 376 4.89 24.33 -8.46
C MET A 376 4.61 25.57 -9.30
N TYR A 377 4.79 25.47 -10.61
CA TYR A 377 4.60 26.53 -11.60
C TYR A 377 3.76 26.03 -12.76
N VAL A 378 2.62 26.65 -13.06
CA VAL A 378 1.78 26.27 -14.20
C VAL A 378 2.41 26.79 -15.49
N THR A 379 2.81 25.88 -16.37
CA THR A 379 3.49 26.18 -17.64
C THR A 379 2.50 26.40 -18.78
N GLU A 380 1.44 25.59 -18.87
CA GLU A 380 0.44 25.68 -19.92
C GLU A 380 -0.96 25.40 -19.37
N SER A 381 -1.97 26.12 -19.87
CA SER A 381 -3.38 25.88 -19.56
C SER A 381 -4.00 25.08 -20.70
N ASN A 382 -4.34 23.81 -20.46
CA ASN A 382 -4.86 22.92 -21.50
C ASN A 382 -6.38 22.97 -21.59
N SER A 383 -6.90 22.97 -22.83
CA SER A 383 -8.34 22.88 -23.14
C SER A 383 -8.79 21.46 -23.51
N ALA A 384 -7.85 20.51 -23.71
CA ALA A 384 -8.17 19.13 -24.09
C ALA A 384 -8.43 18.23 -22.88
N ILE A 385 -9.61 17.61 -22.84
CA ILE A 385 -10.01 16.63 -21.81
C ILE A 385 -9.37 15.29 -22.16
N GLN A 386 -8.15 15.03 -21.68
CA GLN A 386 -7.64 13.67 -21.63
C GLN A 386 -7.61 13.22 -20.17
N SER A 387 -8.40 12.20 -19.83
CA SER A 387 -8.43 11.65 -18.48
C SER A 387 -7.10 10.94 -18.18
N ILE A 388 -6.38 11.39 -17.16
CA ILE A 388 -5.22 10.66 -16.63
C ILE A 388 -5.71 9.34 -16.04
N LEU A 389 -5.20 8.21 -16.54
CA LEU A 389 -5.52 6.92 -15.94
C LEU A 389 -4.94 6.85 -14.53
N PRO A 390 -5.63 6.30 -13.53
CA PRO A 390 -5.07 6.17 -12.19
C PRO A 390 -3.77 5.37 -12.10
N THR A 391 -3.49 4.47 -13.05
CA THR A 391 -2.18 3.79 -13.24
C THR A 391 -1.08 4.72 -13.75
N GLU A 392 -1.42 5.77 -14.50
CA GLU A 392 -0.47 6.82 -14.91
C GLU A 392 -0.33 7.92 -13.84
N SER A 393 -1.25 7.97 -12.87
CA SER A 393 -1.22 8.97 -11.83
C SER A 393 -0.15 8.63 -10.80
N PHE A 394 0.78 9.55 -10.61
CA PHE A 394 1.68 9.54 -9.46
C PHE A 394 0.85 9.73 -8.17
N LEU A 395 1.21 8.94 -7.14
CA LEU A 395 0.58 8.94 -5.84
C LEU A 395 1.66 9.28 -4.82
N ASN A 396 1.41 10.27 -3.95
CA ASN A 396 2.32 10.56 -2.85
C ASN A 396 2.12 9.52 -1.74
N HIS A 397 2.96 8.48 -1.66
CA HIS A 397 3.00 7.57 -0.51
C HIS A 397 4.42 7.04 -0.30
N ASP A 398 4.71 6.38 0.84
CA ASP A 398 6.06 5.91 1.18
C ASP A 398 6.72 5.04 0.11
N ALA A 399 5.94 4.16 -0.52
CA ALA A 399 6.41 3.31 -1.62
C ALA A 399 6.47 4.00 -3.01
N ASN A 400 6.16 5.30 -3.12
CA ASN A 400 6.15 6.05 -4.38
C ASN A 400 6.41 7.54 -4.12
N SER A 401 7.67 7.89 -3.92
CA SER A 401 8.14 9.26 -3.75
C SER A 401 8.66 9.83 -5.07
N LEU A 402 8.60 11.15 -5.28
CA LEU A 402 9.02 11.74 -6.56
C LEU A 402 10.49 11.42 -6.86
N TYR A 403 11.33 11.43 -5.83
CA TYR A 403 12.74 11.10 -5.98
C TYR A 403 13.00 9.63 -6.37
N ASP A 404 12.04 8.72 -6.14
CA ASP A 404 12.06 7.32 -6.60
C ASP A 404 11.36 7.15 -7.96
N TYR A 405 10.60 8.16 -8.39
CA TYR A 405 9.90 8.16 -9.67
C TYR A 405 10.83 8.43 -10.85
N ALA A 406 11.91 9.19 -10.62
CA ALA A 406 12.93 9.47 -11.63
C ALA A 406 13.35 8.20 -12.39
N VAL A 407 13.53 8.37 -13.69
CA VAL A 407 14.08 7.38 -14.62
C VAL A 407 15.45 7.86 -15.10
N GLU A 408 16.10 7.06 -15.93
CA GLU A 408 17.30 7.47 -16.66
C GLU A 408 17.14 8.89 -17.23
N TYR A 409 18.09 9.76 -16.88
CA TYR A 409 18.08 11.17 -17.27
C TYR A 409 17.99 11.31 -18.79
N ASN A 410 16.94 11.98 -19.26
CA ASN A 410 16.72 12.24 -20.68
C ASN A 410 17.19 13.66 -21.05
N PRO A 411 18.44 13.85 -21.52
CA PRO A 411 18.97 15.18 -21.81
C PRO A 411 18.19 15.90 -22.91
N GLU A 412 17.66 15.17 -23.91
CA GLU A 412 16.95 15.78 -25.03
C GLU A 412 15.57 16.29 -24.60
N PHE A 413 14.87 15.55 -23.73
CA PHE A 413 13.62 16.01 -23.13
C PHE A 413 13.86 17.31 -22.34
N TRP A 414 14.81 17.30 -21.40
CA TRP A 414 15.03 18.45 -20.51
C TRP A 414 15.54 19.68 -21.26
N LYS A 415 16.43 19.50 -22.24
CA LYS A 415 16.88 20.59 -23.12
C LYS A 415 15.72 21.21 -23.91
N THR A 416 14.82 20.37 -24.42
CA THR A 416 13.64 20.84 -25.16
C THR A 416 12.65 21.55 -24.23
N TYR A 417 12.41 20.99 -23.05
CA TYR A 417 11.47 21.52 -22.06
C TYR A 417 11.96 22.85 -21.46
N GLU A 418 13.25 22.98 -21.14
CA GLU A 418 13.85 24.22 -20.62
C GLU A 418 13.81 25.37 -21.64
N ARG A 419 13.89 25.06 -22.94
CA ARG A 419 13.76 26.07 -24.00
C ARG A 419 12.37 26.70 -24.03
N THR A 420 11.32 25.93 -23.76
CA THR A 420 9.94 26.43 -23.73
C THR A 420 9.51 26.90 -22.34
N ASN A 421 10.14 26.37 -21.29
CA ASN A 421 9.84 26.67 -19.89
C ASN A 421 11.13 27.02 -19.13
N PRO A 422 11.64 28.26 -19.24
CA PRO A 422 12.89 28.68 -18.59
C PRO A 422 12.91 28.47 -17.07
N ILE A 423 11.75 28.45 -16.41
CA ILE A 423 11.61 28.16 -14.98
C ILE A 423 12.13 26.77 -14.58
N ALA A 424 12.20 25.84 -15.54
CA ALA A 424 12.71 24.48 -15.33
C ALA A 424 14.23 24.43 -15.23
N ALA A 425 14.94 25.48 -15.66
CA ALA A 425 16.40 25.55 -15.52
C ALA A 425 16.80 25.52 -14.04
N ILE A 426 17.80 24.70 -13.71
CA ILE A 426 18.31 24.58 -12.35
C ILE A 426 19.16 25.81 -12.03
N ASP A 427 18.85 26.47 -10.91
CA ASP A 427 19.51 27.70 -10.49
C ASP A 427 21.02 27.49 -10.26
N SER A 428 21.83 28.50 -10.58
CA SER A 428 23.29 28.47 -10.39
C SER A 428 23.69 28.25 -8.93
N GLU A 429 22.92 28.76 -7.97
CA GLU A 429 23.16 28.55 -6.55
C GLU A 429 22.97 27.08 -6.16
N ILE A 430 21.89 26.44 -6.64
CA ILE A 430 21.63 25.01 -6.45
C ILE A 430 22.77 24.19 -7.07
N ARG A 431 23.19 24.52 -8.30
CA ARG A 431 24.33 23.85 -8.95
C ARG A 431 25.61 24.02 -8.14
N SER A 432 25.90 25.22 -7.62
CA SER A 432 27.11 25.46 -6.82
C SER A 432 27.17 24.61 -5.54
N HIS A 433 26.01 24.35 -4.91
CA HIS A 433 25.92 23.48 -3.73
C HIS A 433 26.03 21.99 -4.10
N MET A 434 25.37 21.57 -5.18
CA MET A 434 25.22 20.15 -5.51
C MET A 434 26.38 19.60 -6.34
N GLU A 435 27.07 20.43 -7.11
CA GLU A 435 28.10 20.00 -8.07
C GLU A 435 29.53 20.04 -7.50
N MET A 436 29.66 19.91 -6.17
CA MET A 436 30.97 19.90 -5.50
C MET A 436 31.87 18.75 -5.98
N THR A 437 31.31 17.55 -6.20
CA THR A 437 32.05 16.36 -6.64
C THR A 437 31.73 15.95 -8.07
N ASP A 438 30.45 15.95 -8.44
CA ASP A 438 29.94 15.49 -9.73
C ASP A 438 28.87 16.45 -10.23
N SER A 439 28.79 16.66 -11.55
CA SER A 439 27.69 17.45 -12.13
C SER A 439 26.33 16.82 -11.81
N LEU A 440 25.27 17.63 -11.78
CA LEU A 440 23.92 17.13 -11.51
C LEU A 440 23.49 16.07 -12.52
N GLU A 441 23.83 16.25 -13.79
CA GLU A 441 23.52 15.29 -14.85
C GLU A 441 24.17 13.92 -14.59
N LYS A 442 25.41 13.92 -14.08
CA LYS A 442 26.09 12.69 -13.67
C LYS A 442 25.44 12.07 -12.44
N GLN A 443 25.04 12.88 -11.46
CA GLN A 443 24.30 12.40 -10.29
C GLN A 443 22.95 11.77 -10.66
N PHE A 444 22.21 12.39 -11.59
CA PHE A 444 20.95 11.87 -12.10
C PHE A 444 21.15 10.51 -12.77
N ALA A 445 22.22 10.36 -13.56
CA ALA A 445 22.56 9.08 -14.18
C ALA A 445 22.95 8.01 -13.15
N ILE A 446 23.86 8.33 -12.21
CA ILE A 446 24.36 7.39 -11.19
C ILE A 446 23.23 6.84 -10.32
N LYS A 447 22.23 7.65 -9.99
CA LYS A 447 21.07 7.22 -9.19
C LYS A 447 20.27 6.07 -9.82
N HIS A 448 20.40 5.85 -11.12
CA HIS A 448 19.74 4.77 -11.87
C HIS A 448 20.67 3.61 -12.19
N MET A 449 21.91 3.67 -11.69
CA MET A 449 22.88 2.59 -11.77
C MET A 449 22.94 1.86 -10.43
N ARG A 450 23.24 0.56 -10.49
CA ARG A 450 23.57 -0.21 -9.29
C ARG A 450 24.92 0.28 -8.76
N ASP A 451 25.05 0.38 -7.45
CA ASP A 451 26.37 0.47 -6.82
C ASP A 451 27.02 -0.91 -6.84
N GLU A 452 27.92 -1.14 -7.82
CA GLU A 452 28.68 -2.38 -7.97
C GLU A 452 29.72 -2.58 -6.84
N SER A 453 30.01 -1.53 -6.06
CA SER A 453 30.89 -1.63 -4.90
C SER A 453 30.18 -2.19 -3.66
N LEU A 454 28.85 -2.09 -3.60
CA LEU A 454 28.04 -2.60 -2.49
C LEU A 454 28.11 -4.13 -2.44
N LYS A 455 28.82 -4.64 -1.42
CA LYS A 455 28.97 -6.09 -1.23
C LYS A 455 27.73 -6.71 -0.59
N PRO A 456 27.41 -7.98 -0.90
CA PRO A 456 26.36 -8.70 -0.21
C PRO A 456 26.60 -8.73 1.30
N PRO A 457 25.55 -8.54 2.13
CA PRO A 457 25.68 -8.62 3.58
C PRO A 457 26.22 -9.98 4.05
N VAL A 458 27.11 -9.94 5.03
CA VAL A 458 27.70 -11.14 5.64
C VAL A 458 27.16 -11.26 7.07
N ALA A 459 26.45 -12.35 7.35
CA ALA A 459 25.96 -12.64 8.69
C ALA A 459 27.11 -13.14 9.58
N GLU A 460 27.09 -12.77 10.86
CA GLU A 460 28.01 -13.32 11.84
C GLU A 460 27.77 -14.82 12.04
N VAL A 461 28.86 -15.58 12.12
CA VAL A 461 28.85 -17.04 12.34
C VAL A 461 28.93 -17.30 13.84
N ILE A 462 27.83 -17.73 14.44
CA ILE A 462 27.76 -18.13 15.85
C ILE A 462 27.32 -19.59 15.91
N PRO A 463 28.26 -20.55 16.07
CA PRO A 463 27.93 -21.97 16.04
C PRO A 463 27.10 -22.36 17.27
N THR A 464 25.86 -22.79 17.03
CA THR A 464 25.03 -23.48 18.01
C THR A 464 24.89 -24.94 17.60
N GLN A 465 25.06 -25.87 18.54
CA GLN A 465 24.95 -27.29 18.24
C GLN A 465 23.75 -27.90 18.94
N ILE A 466 22.98 -28.71 18.21
CA ILE A 466 21.99 -29.63 18.77
C ILE A 466 22.42 -31.07 18.53
N THR A 467 22.27 -31.93 19.54
CA THR A 467 22.50 -33.37 19.41
C THR A 467 21.15 -34.08 19.38
N LEU A 468 20.83 -34.71 18.25
CA LEU A 468 19.55 -35.40 18.04
C LEU A 468 19.79 -36.79 17.43
N HIS A 469 19.24 -37.83 18.06
CA HIS A 469 19.40 -39.24 17.65
C HIS A 469 20.85 -39.70 17.46
N GLY A 470 21.79 -39.10 18.20
CA GLY A 470 23.23 -39.38 18.10
C GLY A 470 23.95 -38.65 16.95
N LYS A 471 23.27 -37.74 16.23
CA LYS A 471 23.89 -36.83 15.25
C LYS A 471 24.01 -35.44 15.83
N ASN A 472 25.13 -34.77 15.57
CA ASN A 472 25.34 -33.37 15.91
C ASN A 472 24.99 -32.51 14.68
N LEU A 473 24.04 -31.61 14.83
CA LEU A 473 23.70 -30.61 13.83
C LEU A 473 24.23 -29.25 14.32
N VAL A 474 25.06 -28.62 13.50
CA VAL A 474 25.60 -27.29 13.78
C VAL A 474 24.82 -26.26 12.99
N ASP A 475 24.20 -25.32 13.70
CA ASP A 475 23.49 -24.18 13.17
C ASP A 475 24.23 -22.87 13.51
N ASN A 476 25.05 -22.43 12.56
CA ASN A 476 25.85 -21.21 12.64
C ASN A 476 25.04 -19.91 12.67
N TYR A 477 23.74 -19.97 12.32
CA TYR A 477 22.89 -18.80 12.15
C TYR A 477 21.61 -18.88 12.99
N SER A 478 21.57 -19.79 13.96
CA SER A 478 20.46 -19.94 14.92
C SER A 478 20.05 -18.63 15.61
N TRP A 479 21.00 -17.71 15.79
CA TRP A 479 20.77 -16.40 16.40
C TRP A 479 19.82 -15.48 15.61
N LEU A 480 19.57 -15.77 14.33
CA LEU A 480 18.59 -15.05 13.51
C LEU A 480 17.13 -15.42 13.84
N LYS A 481 16.90 -16.54 14.53
CA LYS A 481 15.56 -16.97 14.95
C LYS A 481 15.10 -16.16 16.17
N ASP A 482 14.16 -15.25 15.94
CA ASP A 482 13.54 -14.44 16.99
C ASP A 482 12.06 -14.21 16.68
N ARG A 483 11.18 -14.40 17.68
CA ARG A 483 9.74 -14.15 17.52
C ARG A 483 9.37 -12.67 17.66
N ASN A 484 10.29 -11.83 18.14
CA ASN A 484 10.14 -10.39 18.30
C ASN A 484 11.34 -9.63 17.70
N PRO A 485 11.63 -9.80 16.39
CA PRO A 485 12.86 -9.32 15.77
C PRO A 485 13.03 -7.81 15.86
N LYS A 486 11.93 -7.03 15.87
CA LYS A 486 11.96 -5.56 15.94
C LYS A 486 12.63 -5.03 17.22
N SER A 487 12.70 -5.83 18.29
CA SER A 487 13.39 -5.47 19.53
C SER A 487 14.88 -5.84 19.55
N ASN A 488 15.36 -6.54 18.51
CA ASN A 488 16.71 -7.07 18.42
C ASN A 488 17.48 -6.34 17.31
N SER A 489 18.31 -5.37 17.71
CA SER A 489 19.04 -4.52 16.76
C SER A 489 19.92 -5.33 15.81
N LYS A 490 20.62 -6.36 16.31
CA LYS A 490 21.53 -7.18 15.49
C LYS A 490 20.81 -7.89 14.34
N ILE A 491 19.61 -8.43 14.61
CA ILE A 491 18.79 -9.06 13.57
C ILE A 491 18.28 -7.99 12.60
N MET A 492 17.74 -6.88 13.12
CA MET A 492 17.22 -5.81 12.28
C MET A 492 18.29 -5.19 11.38
N ASP A 493 19.52 -5.04 11.87
CA ASP A 493 20.65 -4.51 11.11
C ASP A 493 20.99 -5.43 9.93
N TYR A 494 21.03 -6.75 10.16
CA TYR A 494 21.22 -7.73 9.09
C TYR A 494 20.08 -7.70 8.06
N ILE A 495 18.83 -7.75 8.52
CA ILE A 495 17.65 -7.71 7.64
C ILE A 495 17.58 -6.41 6.83
N LYS A 496 17.95 -5.27 7.42
CA LYS A 496 18.03 -4.00 6.71
C LYS A 496 19.15 -3.99 5.68
N ALA A 497 20.33 -4.49 6.02
CA ALA A 497 21.44 -4.59 5.07
C ALA A 497 21.06 -5.46 3.86
N GLU A 498 20.28 -6.53 4.08
CA GLU A 498 19.73 -7.39 3.02
C GLU A 498 18.76 -6.66 2.11
N ASN A 499 17.85 -5.87 2.71
CA ASN A 499 16.94 -5.02 1.95
C ASN A 499 17.71 -3.97 1.14
N VAL A 500 18.72 -3.30 1.73
CA VAL A 500 19.56 -2.32 1.02
C VAL A 500 20.27 -2.96 -0.18
N TYR A 501 20.85 -4.15 -0.01
CA TYR A 501 21.49 -4.88 -1.11
C TYR A 501 20.49 -5.25 -2.22
N THR A 502 19.31 -5.72 -1.85
CA THR A 502 18.25 -6.06 -2.82
C THR A 502 17.71 -4.82 -3.52
N ASP A 503 17.46 -3.74 -2.79
CA ASP A 503 16.95 -2.49 -3.32
C ASP A 503 17.97 -1.86 -4.29
N ASN A 504 19.27 -1.96 -4.01
CA ASN A 504 20.34 -1.58 -4.94
C ASN A 504 20.24 -2.36 -6.26
N TYR A 505 20.05 -3.69 -6.20
CA TYR A 505 19.88 -4.51 -7.41
C TYR A 505 18.67 -4.09 -8.24
N LEU A 506 17.59 -3.65 -7.58
CA LEU A 506 16.33 -3.25 -8.21
C LEU A 506 16.37 -1.82 -8.81
N ILE A 507 17.35 -0.98 -8.47
CA ILE A 507 17.47 0.41 -8.96
C ILE A 507 17.23 0.53 -10.48
N PRO A 508 17.99 -0.15 -11.37
CA PRO A 508 17.80 -0.02 -12.81
C PRO A 508 16.47 -0.62 -13.30
N LEU A 509 15.81 -1.45 -12.49
CA LEU A 509 14.57 -2.14 -12.86
C LEU A 509 13.32 -1.31 -12.52
N ARG A 510 13.42 -0.24 -11.73
CA ARG A 510 12.27 0.56 -11.25
C ARG A 510 11.34 1.04 -12.36
N LYS A 511 11.90 1.41 -13.52
CA LYS A 511 11.09 1.80 -14.69
C LYS A 511 10.23 0.63 -15.19
N ASN A 512 10.87 -0.51 -15.47
CA ASN A 512 10.19 -1.73 -15.93
C ASN A 512 9.14 -2.21 -14.91
N ILE A 513 9.43 -2.10 -13.60
CA ILE A 513 8.49 -2.46 -12.54
C ILE A 513 7.22 -1.63 -12.64
N ARG A 514 7.33 -0.31 -12.87
CA ARG A 514 6.16 0.56 -13.02
C ARG A 514 5.38 0.28 -14.30
N GLU A 515 6.08 0.10 -15.42
CA GLU A 515 5.45 -0.20 -16.71
C GLU A 515 4.68 -1.53 -16.66
N LEU A 516 5.31 -2.58 -16.13
CA LEU A 516 4.68 -3.89 -15.93
C LEU A 516 3.55 -3.84 -14.91
N SER A 517 3.67 -3.05 -13.83
CA SER A 517 2.57 -2.87 -12.87
C SER A 517 1.33 -2.32 -13.57
N ASN A 518 1.53 -1.31 -14.42
CA ASN A 518 0.45 -0.69 -15.19
C ASN A 518 -0.13 -1.66 -16.22
N GLU A 519 0.70 -2.42 -16.91
CA GLU A 519 0.28 -3.43 -17.87
C GLU A 519 -0.58 -4.52 -17.19
N ILE A 520 -0.05 -5.16 -16.14
CA ILE A 520 -0.74 -6.19 -15.37
C ILE A 520 -2.07 -5.65 -14.84
N PHE A 521 -2.06 -4.47 -14.22
CA PHE A 521 -3.27 -3.87 -13.66
C PHE A 521 -4.33 -3.58 -14.73
N ASN A 522 -3.92 -3.11 -15.91
CA ASN A 522 -4.84 -2.80 -17.02
C ASN A 522 -5.47 -4.05 -17.64
N LYS A 523 -4.80 -5.22 -17.58
CA LYS A 523 -5.35 -6.51 -18.01
C LYS A 523 -6.35 -7.10 -16.99
N MET A 524 -6.32 -6.66 -15.73
CA MET A 524 -7.27 -7.07 -14.69
C MET A 524 -8.62 -6.36 -14.81
N ASP A 525 -9.69 -7.01 -14.35
CA ASP A 525 -11.00 -6.36 -14.25
C ASP A 525 -10.99 -5.31 -13.12
N VAL A 526 -11.16 -4.05 -13.50
CA VAL A 526 -11.25 -2.91 -12.57
C VAL A 526 -12.63 -2.80 -11.92
N GLU A 527 -13.65 -3.44 -12.49
CA GLU A 527 -15.02 -3.49 -11.93
C GLU A 527 -15.44 -4.94 -11.67
N SER A 528 -14.73 -5.61 -10.76
CA SER A 528 -15.06 -6.99 -10.39
C SER A 528 -16.17 -7.05 -9.34
N LYS A 529 -17.32 -7.61 -9.71
CA LYS A 529 -18.49 -7.81 -8.83
C LYS A 529 -18.67 -9.29 -8.49
N THR A 530 -18.90 -9.60 -7.23
CA THR A 530 -19.32 -10.96 -6.84
C THR A 530 -20.80 -11.21 -7.17
N ASP A 531 -21.19 -12.47 -7.25
CA ASP A 531 -22.60 -12.86 -7.29
C ASP A 531 -23.36 -12.29 -6.08
N SER A 532 -24.62 -11.93 -6.31
CA SER A 532 -25.50 -11.44 -5.26
C SER A 532 -26.09 -12.61 -4.49
N VAL A 533 -25.98 -12.55 -3.16
CA VAL A 533 -26.45 -13.56 -2.22
C VAL A 533 -27.67 -13.03 -1.49
N LEU A 534 -28.80 -13.75 -1.54
CA LEU A 534 -29.96 -13.45 -0.71
C LEU A 534 -29.77 -14.05 0.68
N ASP A 535 -29.87 -13.22 1.70
CA ASP A 535 -29.82 -13.64 3.09
C ASP A 535 -30.70 -12.76 3.99
N TYR A 536 -31.50 -13.37 4.85
CA TYR A 536 -32.44 -12.72 5.80
C TYR A 536 -33.17 -11.48 5.24
N GLY A 537 -33.67 -11.55 3.99
CA GLY A 537 -34.43 -10.48 3.34
C GLY A 537 -33.59 -9.42 2.60
N TYR A 538 -32.27 -9.58 2.51
CA TYR A 538 -31.37 -8.66 1.81
C TYR A 538 -30.49 -9.39 0.78
N TRP A 539 -30.22 -8.72 -0.34
CA TRP A 539 -29.18 -9.11 -1.29
C TRP A 539 -27.85 -8.50 -0.87
N TYR A 540 -26.80 -9.31 -0.78
CA TYR A 540 -25.43 -8.91 -0.47
C TYR A 540 -24.49 -9.19 -1.64
N TRP A 541 -23.54 -8.30 -1.88
CA TRP A 541 -22.45 -8.52 -2.84
C TRP A 541 -21.28 -7.64 -2.51
N SER A 542 -20.12 -7.95 -3.09
CA SER A 542 -18.95 -7.07 -3.05
C SER A 542 -18.59 -6.62 -4.46
N LEU A 543 -17.96 -5.44 -4.54
CA LEU A 543 -17.61 -4.80 -5.79
C LEU A 543 -16.27 -4.08 -5.63
N TYR A 544 -15.30 -4.41 -6.47
CA TYR A 544 -14.19 -3.51 -6.75
C TYR A 544 -14.68 -2.40 -7.67
N GLU A 545 -14.46 -1.15 -7.28
CA GLU A 545 -14.90 0.03 -8.02
C GLU A 545 -13.68 0.79 -8.53
N GLY A 546 -13.33 0.58 -9.79
CA GLY A 546 -12.19 1.24 -10.44
C GLY A 546 -10.85 0.78 -9.87
N TYR A 547 -10.13 1.71 -9.24
CA TYR A 547 -8.74 1.51 -8.78
C TYR A 547 -8.65 1.37 -7.26
N ASN A 548 -9.72 0.97 -6.61
CA ASN A 548 -9.71 0.77 -5.17
C ASN A 548 -8.88 -0.46 -4.83
N ASP A 549 -8.01 -0.31 -3.84
CA ASP A 549 -7.19 -1.40 -3.32
C ASP A 549 -7.99 -2.55 -2.70
N HIS A 550 -9.23 -2.25 -2.27
CA HIS A 550 -10.13 -3.21 -1.63
C HIS A 550 -11.56 -3.05 -2.15
N ARG A 551 -12.33 -4.13 -2.04
CA ARG A 551 -13.75 -4.16 -2.45
C ARG A 551 -14.65 -3.41 -1.47
N THR A 552 -15.71 -2.80 -1.97
CA THR A 552 -16.83 -2.31 -1.16
C THR A 552 -17.88 -3.41 -1.04
N ILE A 553 -18.36 -3.67 0.17
CA ILE A 553 -19.46 -4.60 0.44
C ILE A 553 -20.77 -3.80 0.47
N TYR A 554 -21.74 -4.27 -0.30
CA TYR A 554 -23.04 -3.65 -0.47
C TYR A 554 -24.16 -4.59 -0.02
N ARG A 555 -25.27 -3.99 0.38
CA ARG A 555 -26.54 -4.70 0.55
C ARG A 555 -27.73 -3.94 -0.06
N ARG A 556 -28.84 -4.64 -0.26
CA ARG A 556 -30.13 -4.05 -0.69
C ARG A 556 -31.28 -4.93 -0.22
N LYS A 557 -32.38 -4.36 0.26
CA LYS A 557 -33.59 -5.13 0.60
C LYS A 557 -34.07 -5.96 -0.59
N ASN A 558 -34.63 -7.15 -0.33
CA ASN A 558 -35.25 -8.00 -1.34
C ASN A 558 -36.64 -7.49 -1.73
N GLU A 559 -36.69 -6.24 -2.18
CA GLU A 559 -37.88 -5.51 -2.59
C GLU A 559 -37.59 -4.80 -3.92
N SER A 560 -38.58 -4.73 -4.80
CA SER A 560 -38.41 -4.07 -6.09
C SER A 560 -38.10 -2.58 -5.90
N GLY A 561 -37.06 -2.08 -6.56
CA GLY A 561 -36.67 -0.67 -6.50
C GLY A 561 -35.96 -0.23 -5.20
N ALA A 562 -35.70 -1.12 -4.25
CA ALA A 562 -34.97 -0.76 -3.04
C ALA A 562 -33.57 -0.18 -3.36
N PRO A 563 -33.12 0.88 -2.65
CA PRO A 563 -31.82 1.49 -2.91
C PRO A 563 -30.66 0.58 -2.49
N LYS A 564 -29.52 0.73 -3.17
CA LYS A 564 -28.24 0.12 -2.78
C LYS A 564 -27.69 0.81 -1.52
N GLU A 565 -27.30 0.03 -0.52
CA GLU A 565 -26.68 0.48 0.73
C GLU A 565 -25.22 0.02 0.79
N VAL A 566 -24.29 0.90 1.18
CA VAL A 566 -22.91 0.52 1.49
C VAL A 566 -22.90 -0.08 2.89
N LEU A 567 -22.51 -1.36 3.01
CA LEU A 567 -22.36 -2.03 4.30
C LEU A 567 -20.96 -1.79 4.87
N LEU A 568 -19.92 -2.04 4.07
CA LEU A 568 -18.53 -1.82 4.45
C LEU A 568 -17.75 -1.24 3.27
N ASN A 569 -17.02 -0.16 3.50
CA ASN A 569 -16.03 0.36 2.56
C ASN A 569 -14.64 -0.05 3.04
N LEU A 570 -14.14 -1.19 2.55
CA LEU A 570 -12.89 -1.75 3.05
C LEU A 570 -11.69 -0.88 2.73
N THR A 571 -11.68 -0.15 1.61
CA THR A 571 -10.61 0.81 1.30
C THR A 571 -10.53 1.90 2.37
N SER A 572 -11.67 2.50 2.73
CA SER A 572 -11.69 3.54 3.77
C SER A 572 -11.29 3.03 5.16
N ILE A 573 -11.44 1.74 5.44
CA ILE A 573 -10.98 1.13 6.69
C ILE A 573 -9.46 0.84 6.59
N ALA A 574 -9.01 0.29 5.48
CA ALA A 574 -7.60 -0.02 5.21
C ALA A 574 -6.70 1.21 5.27
N ASP A 575 -7.17 2.33 4.75
CA ASP A 575 -6.50 3.64 4.75
C ASP A 575 -6.14 4.16 6.17
N SER A 576 -6.59 3.49 7.23
CA SER A 576 -6.30 3.83 8.63
C SER A 576 -5.24 2.94 9.29
N ALA A 577 -4.57 2.06 8.54
CA ALA A 577 -3.55 1.16 9.05
C ALA A 577 -2.41 0.95 8.04
N ASP A 578 -1.25 0.51 8.54
CA ASP A 578 -0.05 0.29 7.72
C ASP A 578 -0.10 -1.04 6.97
N TYR A 579 -0.81 -2.01 7.57
CA TYR A 579 -1.21 -3.27 6.96
C TYR A 579 -2.73 -3.37 7.05
N PHE A 580 -3.36 -4.04 6.09
CA PHE A 580 -4.78 -4.34 6.17
C PHE A 580 -5.11 -5.68 5.53
N GLN A 581 -5.72 -6.56 6.31
CA GLN A 581 -6.34 -7.77 5.81
C GLN A 581 -7.78 -7.84 6.31
N PHE A 582 -8.70 -8.05 5.38
CA PHE A 582 -10.09 -8.30 5.69
C PHE A 582 -10.32 -9.81 5.92
N GLY A 583 -10.80 -10.18 7.10
CA GLY A 583 -11.14 -11.55 7.45
C GLY A 583 -12.52 -11.95 6.95
N PHE A 584 -13.57 -11.54 7.66
CA PHE A 584 -14.95 -11.88 7.34
C PHE A 584 -15.91 -10.73 7.69
N TYR A 585 -17.16 -10.85 7.25
CA TYR A 585 -18.29 -10.13 7.81
C TYR A 585 -19.49 -11.05 7.92
N ASP A 586 -20.38 -10.76 8.87
CA ASP A 586 -21.67 -11.43 9.02
C ASP A 586 -22.72 -10.46 9.59
N VAL A 587 -23.98 -10.59 9.18
CA VAL A 587 -25.09 -9.72 9.61
C VAL A 587 -26.07 -10.54 10.43
N SER A 588 -26.51 -10.00 11.58
CA SER A 588 -27.43 -10.71 12.46
C SER A 588 -28.76 -11.03 11.75
N PRO A 589 -29.45 -12.14 12.12
CA PRO A 589 -30.73 -12.52 11.49
C PRO A 589 -31.80 -11.43 11.49
N ASN A 590 -31.84 -10.59 12.52
CA ASN A 590 -32.74 -9.43 12.61
C ASN A 590 -32.27 -8.19 11.82
N ASN A 591 -31.14 -8.28 11.11
CA ASN A 591 -30.47 -7.21 10.36
C ASN A 591 -30.07 -5.96 11.19
N GLN A 592 -29.96 -6.09 12.52
CA GLN A 592 -29.60 -4.99 13.41
C GLN A 592 -28.08 -4.85 13.59
N TYR A 593 -27.33 -5.95 13.66
CA TYR A 593 -25.90 -5.94 13.97
C TYR A 593 -25.06 -6.43 12.80
N LEU A 594 -23.90 -5.82 12.61
CA LEU A 594 -22.86 -6.24 11.69
C LEU A 594 -21.63 -6.65 12.49
N ALA A 595 -21.16 -7.87 12.29
CA ALA A 595 -19.84 -8.30 12.70
C ALA A 595 -18.90 -8.20 11.50
N TYR A 596 -17.70 -7.66 11.69
CA TYR A 596 -16.65 -7.73 10.68
C TYR A 596 -15.28 -7.83 11.33
N ALA A 597 -14.36 -8.55 10.70
CA ALA A 597 -13.05 -8.83 11.25
C ALA A 597 -11.91 -8.35 10.34
N ILE A 598 -10.92 -7.68 10.92
CA ILE A 598 -9.75 -7.14 10.21
C ILE A 598 -8.45 -7.40 10.98
N ASP A 599 -7.35 -7.59 10.26
CA ASP A 599 -5.99 -7.54 10.80
C ASP A 599 -5.31 -6.27 10.25
N THR A 600 -4.65 -5.52 11.13
CA THR A 600 -3.99 -4.25 10.80
C THR A 600 -2.48 -4.27 11.06
N VAL A 601 -1.93 -5.42 11.46
CA VAL A 601 -0.53 -5.61 11.86
C VAL A 601 0.15 -6.78 11.15
N GLY A 602 -0.59 -7.65 10.47
CA GLY A 602 -0.05 -8.70 9.60
C GLY A 602 0.34 -10.00 10.30
N ASN A 603 -0.05 -10.17 11.57
CA ASN A 603 0.28 -11.36 12.35
C ASN A 603 -0.81 -12.46 12.30
N GLY A 604 -1.87 -12.27 11.50
CA GLY A 604 -2.99 -13.21 11.36
C GLY A 604 -3.99 -13.19 12.51
N SER A 605 -3.83 -12.29 13.48
CA SER A 605 -4.79 -12.06 14.57
C SER A 605 -5.83 -11.03 14.14
N LEU A 606 -7.02 -11.54 13.79
CA LEU A 606 -8.16 -10.70 13.41
C LEU A 606 -8.82 -10.09 14.64
N THR A 607 -9.09 -8.78 14.58
CA THR A 607 -9.99 -8.09 15.52
C THR A 607 -11.38 -8.02 14.91
N THR A 608 -12.37 -8.60 15.60
CA THR A 608 -13.79 -8.56 15.24
C THR A 608 -14.47 -7.36 15.89
N TYR A 609 -15.08 -6.53 15.06
CA TYR A 609 -15.88 -5.39 15.45
C TYR A 609 -17.36 -5.72 15.32
N ILE A 610 -18.15 -5.38 16.33
CA ILE A 610 -19.61 -5.48 16.31
C ILE A 610 -20.18 -4.07 16.19
N THR A 611 -21.00 -3.83 15.18
CA THR A 611 -21.59 -2.52 14.88
C THR A 611 -23.11 -2.60 14.84
N ASP A 612 -23.81 -1.72 15.56
CA ASP A 612 -25.25 -1.54 15.39
C ASP A 612 -25.50 -0.75 14.10
N LEU A 613 -26.22 -1.34 13.15
CA LEU A 613 -26.51 -0.78 11.84
C LEU A 613 -27.55 0.34 11.86
N THR A 614 -28.30 0.48 12.96
CA THR A 614 -29.29 1.54 13.17
C THR A 614 -28.61 2.82 13.65
N SER A 615 -27.71 2.72 14.64
CA SER A 615 -26.99 3.89 15.18
C SER A 615 -25.67 4.17 14.46
N GLY A 616 -25.06 3.15 13.86
CA GLY A 616 -23.71 3.18 13.32
C GLY A 616 -22.60 3.09 14.37
N GLU A 617 -22.94 2.79 15.63
CA GLU A 617 -21.98 2.70 16.72
C GLU A 617 -21.32 1.31 16.82
N VAL A 618 -20.01 1.30 17.07
CA VAL A 618 -19.27 0.08 17.41
C VAL A 618 -19.52 -0.25 18.88
N LEU A 619 -19.98 -1.46 19.14
CA LEU A 619 -20.34 -1.93 20.48
C LEU A 619 -19.11 -2.41 21.26
N GLN A 620 -19.26 -2.46 22.60
CA GLN A 620 -18.22 -2.95 23.52
C GLN A 620 -17.95 -4.46 23.35
N ASP A 621 -18.87 -5.17 22.70
CA ASP A 621 -18.82 -6.59 22.33
C ASP A 621 -17.80 -6.91 21.22
N SER A 622 -16.93 -5.97 20.86
CA SER A 622 -15.85 -6.18 19.89
C SER A 622 -14.65 -6.86 20.56
N SER A 623 -13.97 -7.80 19.87
CA SER A 623 -12.91 -8.64 20.45
C SER A 623 -11.72 -8.84 19.52
N SER A 624 -10.51 -8.92 20.06
CA SER A 624 -9.26 -9.16 19.31
C SER A 624 -8.82 -10.63 19.25
N ASN A 625 -9.59 -11.56 19.84
CA ASN A 625 -9.23 -12.97 19.94
C ASN A 625 -10.33 -13.92 19.45
N SER A 626 -11.14 -13.44 18.51
CA SER A 626 -12.21 -14.22 17.89
C SER A 626 -11.88 -14.56 16.43
N SER A 627 -11.87 -15.85 16.13
CA SER A 627 -11.99 -16.38 14.76
C SER A 627 -13.29 -17.16 14.61
N ASP A 628 -13.70 -17.51 13.38
CA ASP A 628 -14.93 -18.25 13.08
C ASP A 628 -16.15 -17.69 13.81
N PHE A 629 -16.84 -16.74 13.21
CA PHE A 629 -17.95 -16.02 13.83
C PHE A 629 -19.29 -16.49 13.26
N MET A 630 -20.31 -16.60 14.12
CA MET A 630 -21.67 -16.94 13.70
C MET A 630 -22.72 -16.36 14.64
N TRP A 631 -23.64 -15.55 14.12
CA TRP A 631 -24.77 -15.03 14.89
C TRP A 631 -25.74 -16.12 15.36
N SER A 632 -26.25 -15.97 16.58
CA SER A 632 -27.38 -16.76 17.08
C SER A 632 -28.67 -16.41 16.35
N GLU A 633 -29.57 -17.38 16.19
CA GLU A 633 -30.80 -17.18 15.41
C GLU A 633 -31.72 -16.11 16.02
N ASP A 634 -31.72 -15.99 17.34
CA ASP A 634 -32.48 -14.98 18.08
C ASP A 634 -31.81 -13.59 18.10
N SER A 635 -30.64 -13.44 17.46
CA SER A 635 -29.83 -12.21 17.41
C SER A 635 -29.45 -11.64 18.78
N LYS A 636 -29.46 -12.45 19.85
CA LYS A 636 -29.08 -12.01 21.22
C LYS A 636 -27.60 -12.22 21.54
N GLY A 637 -26.87 -12.95 20.70
CA GLY A 637 -25.47 -13.26 20.90
C GLY A 637 -24.84 -13.89 19.66
N PHE A 638 -23.62 -14.37 19.80
CA PHE A 638 -22.88 -15.02 18.72
C PHE A 638 -21.94 -16.08 19.24
N PHE A 639 -21.66 -17.06 18.39
CA PHE A 639 -20.58 -18.02 18.60
C PHE A 639 -19.29 -17.50 17.99
N TYR A 640 -18.18 -17.78 18.66
CA TYR A 640 -16.85 -17.54 18.14
C TYR A 640 -15.86 -18.60 18.62
N SER A 641 -14.80 -18.83 17.84
CA SER A 641 -13.66 -19.62 18.28
C SER A 641 -12.60 -18.74 18.95
N SER A 642 -12.07 -19.19 20.08
CA SER A 642 -10.91 -18.60 20.73
C SER A 642 -9.61 -19.24 20.25
N LYS A 643 -8.57 -18.41 20.15
CA LYS A 643 -7.21 -18.84 19.79
C LYS A 643 -6.30 -18.90 21.00
N ASP A 644 -5.39 -19.87 20.98
CA ASP A 644 -4.26 -19.92 21.88
C ASP A 644 -3.31 -18.76 21.58
N LYS A 645 -2.88 -18.03 22.61
CA LYS A 645 -2.08 -16.80 22.45
C LYS A 645 -0.69 -17.06 21.86
N SER A 646 -0.16 -18.27 22.03
CA SER A 646 1.20 -18.61 21.62
C SER A 646 1.26 -19.26 20.24
N THR A 647 0.32 -20.16 19.94
CA THR A 647 0.31 -20.95 18.69
C THR A 647 -0.72 -20.47 17.67
N ASN A 648 -1.60 -19.53 18.03
CA ASN A 648 -2.77 -19.12 17.22
C ASN A 648 -3.76 -20.24 16.90
N ARG A 649 -3.63 -21.42 17.52
CA ARG A 649 -4.51 -22.59 17.34
C ARG A 649 -5.92 -22.30 17.86
N LYS A 650 -6.95 -22.69 17.10
CA LYS A 650 -8.35 -22.59 17.54
C LYS A 650 -8.67 -23.76 18.45
N HIS A 651 -8.94 -23.51 19.73
CA HIS A 651 -9.09 -24.57 20.73
C HIS A 651 -10.44 -24.61 21.44
N SER A 652 -11.28 -23.58 21.34
CA SER A 652 -12.60 -23.60 21.97
C SER A 652 -13.62 -22.79 21.18
N ILE A 653 -14.87 -23.24 21.22
CA ILE A 653 -16.03 -22.50 20.72
C ILE A 653 -16.77 -21.93 21.93
N LEU A 654 -16.90 -20.62 21.96
CA LEU A 654 -17.57 -19.85 23.01
C LEU A 654 -18.83 -19.19 22.45
N TYR A 655 -19.74 -18.84 23.35
CA TYR A 655 -20.91 -18.03 23.06
C TYR A 655 -20.86 -16.75 23.89
N HIS A 656 -20.94 -15.63 23.20
CA HIS A 656 -21.03 -14.31 23.79
C HIS A 656 -22.47 -13.78 23.66
N ARG A 657 -23.01 -13.26 24.75
CA ARG A 657 -24.30 -12.58 24.76
C ARG A 657 -24.07 -11.08 24.66
N ILE A 658 -24.77 -10.43 23.73
CA ILE A 658 -24.63 -8.98 23.53
C ILE A 658 -24.95 -8.23 24.83
N GLY A 659 -24.03 -7.36 25.25
CA GLY A 659 -24.09 -6.51 26.44
C GLY A 659 -23.37 -7.09 27.67
N ASP A 660 -22.99 -8.36 27.66
CA ASP A 660 -22.32 -9.01 28.78
C ASP A 660 -20.78 -8.81 28.71
N GLN A 661 -20.07 -9.11 29.79
CA GLN A 661 -18.60 -9.11 29.77
C GLN A 661 -18.09 -10.44 29.18
N PHE A 662 -17.05 -10.41 28.35
CA PHE A 662 -16.42 -11.61 27.78
C PHE A 662 -16.00 -12.67 28.82
N SER A 663 -15.72 -12.27 30.07
CA SER A 663 -15.43 -13.22 31.16
C SER A 663 -16.63 -14.06 31.60
N GLN A 664 -17.84 -13.73 31.14
CA GLN A 664 -19.09 -14.45 31.39
C GLN A 664 -19.49 -15.35 30.21
N ASP A 665 -18.68 -15.39 29.15
CA ASP A 665 -18.96 -16.20 27.97
C ASP A 665 -19.04 -17.68 28.33
N THR A 666 -19.96 -18.38 27.67
CA THR A 666 -20.16 -19.81 27.88
C THR A 666 -19.33 -20.60 26.90
N THR A 667 -18.44 -21.47 27.38
CA THR A 667 -17.72 -22.43 26.53
C THR A 667 -18.66 -23.57 26.12
N PHE A 668 -18.97 -23.65 24.83
CA PHE A 668 -19.79 -24.72 24.25
C PHE A 668 -18.98 -25.95 23.87
N PHE A 669 -17.72 -25.75 23.48
CA PHE A 669 -16.84 -26.82 23.08
C PHE A 669 -15.38 -26.47 23.39
N HIS A 670 -14.62 -27.43 23.91
CA HIS A 670 -13.19 -27.28 24.17
C HIS A 670 -12.43 -28.50 23.63
N GLU A 671 -11.38 -28.25 22.86
CA GLU A 671 -10.48 -29.28 22.34
C GLU A 671 -9.13 -29.26 23.07
N PRO A 672 -8.91 -30.25 23.97
CA PRO A 672 -7.68 -30.33 24.76
C PRO A 672 -6.45 -30.78 23.95
N ASP A 673 -6.63 -31.50 22.84
CA ASP A 673 -5.51 -31.99 22.04
C ASP A 673 -4.87 -30.84 21.24
N PRO A 674 -3.58 -30.53 21.44
CA PRO A 674 -2.89 -29.47 20.70
C PRO A 674 -2.75 -29.77 19.20
N ALA A 675 -2.90 -31.02 18.76
CA ALA A 675 -2.87 -31.41 17.34
C ALA A 675 -4.24 -31.24 16.64
N ARG A 676 -5.26 -30.78 17.36
CA ARG A 676 -6.62 -30.64 16.85
C ARG A 676 -7.06 -29.18 16.86
N ASN A 677 -7.75 -28.77 15.81
CA ASN A 677 -8.36 -27.44 15.68
C ASN A 677 -9.88 -27.57 15.68
N VAL A 678 -10.55 -26.56 16.26
CA VAL A 678 -12.01 -26.46 16.27
C VAL A 678 -12.52 -25.46 15.25
N ALA A 679 -13.70 -25.73 14.68
CA ALA A 679 -14.45 -24.82 13.83
C ALA A 679 -15.95 -25.01 14.03
N ILE A 680 -16.72 -23.94 13.82
CA ILE A 680 -18.19 -23.94 13.88
C ILE A 680 -18.77 -23.32 12.61
N TRP A 681 -19.87 -23.86 12.10
CA TRP A 681 -20.62 -23.29 10.98
C TRP A 681 -22.10 -23.67 11.01
N LYS A 682 -22.90 -22.99 10.19
CA LYS A 682 -24.34 -23.23 10.02
C LYS A 682 -24.60 -23.93 8.68
N SER A 683 -25.60 -24.79 8.63
CA SER A 683 -26.07 -25.37 7.38
C SER A 683 -26.61 -24.30 6.44
N PHE A 684 -26.58 -24.59 5.14
CA PHE A 684 -27.05 -23.66 4.12
C PHE A 684 -28.53 -23.25 4.28
N ASN A 685 -29.38 -24.21 4.67
CA ASN A 685 -30.81 -23.97 4.98
C ASN A 685 -31.04 -23.41 6.40
N LYS A 686 -29.98 -23.17 7.17
CA LYS A 686 -29.98 -22.60 8.53
C LYS A 686 -30.61 -23.45 9.63
N GLU A 687 -31.03 -24.67 9.35
CA GLU A 687 -31.68 -25.54 10.35
C GLU A 687 -30.71 -26.24 11.31
N PHE A 688 -29.45 -26.37 10.94
CA PHE A 688 -28.45 -27.14 11.68
C PHE A 688 -27.19 -26.32 11.94
N LEU A 689 -26.58 -26.58 13.09
CA LEU A 689 -25.24 -26.09 13.46
C LEU A 689 -24.29 -27.28 13.49
N PHE A 690 -23.06 -27.06 13.04
CA PHE A 690 -22.01 -28.07 13.07
C PHE A 690 -20.79 -27.55 13.80
N VAL A 691 -20.18 -28.41 14.60
CA VAL A 691 -18.85 -28.18 15.20
C VAL A 691 -17.94 -29.32 14.76
N SER A 692 -16.77 -28.99 14.24
CA SER A 692 -15.71 -29.98 14.01
C SER A 692 -14.58 -29.77 14.97
N SER A 693 -14.08 -30.85 15.55
CA SER A 693 -12.71 -30.94 16.05
C SER A 693 -11.92 -31.84 15.12
N ARG A 694 -10.78 -31.39 14.58
CA ARG A 694 -10.00 -32.19 13.62
C ARG A 694 -8.49 -32.00 13.76
N SER A 695 -7.75 -33.07 13.53
CA SER A 695 -6.32 -33.03 13.14
C SER A 695 -6.21 -33.31 11.64
N ALA A 696 -4.99 -33.46 11.12
CA ALA A 696 -4.77 -33.96 9.77
C ALA A 696 -5.17 -35.44 9.58
N THR A 697 -5.27 -36.21 10.67
CA THR A 697 -5.51 -37.66 10.67
C THR A 697 -6.73 -38.10 11.49
N SER A 698 -7.57 -37.18 11.93
CA SER A 698 -8.81 -37.53 12.63
C SER A 698 -9.81 -36.38 12.62
N ARG A 699 -11.10 -36.71 12.68
CA ARG A 699 -12.17 -35.70 12.72
C ARG A 699 -13.35 -36.20 13.55
N ASP A 700 -13.78 -35.33 14.44
CA ASP A 700 -15.00 -35.50 15.23
C ASP A 700 -15.95 -34.39 14.78
N LEU A 701 -17.18 -34.79 14.44
CA LEU A 701 -18.20 -33.90 13.95
C LEU A 701 -19.42 -33.96 14.86
N TYR A 702 -19.84 -32.79 15.31
CA TYR A 702 -21.00 -32.60 16.15
C TYR A 702 -22.06 -31.82 15.39
N MET A 703 -23.33 -32.12 15.66
CA MET A 703 -24.47 -31.46 15.04
C MET A 703 -25.50 -31.08 16.10
N ALA A 704 -26.09 -29.89 15.97
CA ALA A 704 -27.25 -29.44 16.73
C ALA A 704 -28.33 -28.91 15.79
N ARG A 705 -29.58 -28.90 16.24
CA ARG A 705 -30.62 -28.04 15.64
C ARG A 705 -30.28 -26.58 15.96
N ASN A 706 -30.48 -25.68 15.01
CA ASN A 706 -30.30 -24.25 15.22
C ASN A 706 -31.49 -23.64 15.99
N LYS A 707 -31.67 -24.08 17.24
CA LYS A 707 -32.74 -23.67 18.15
C LYS A 707 -32.21 -23.65 19.57
N VAL A 708 -32.53 -22.60 20.35
CA VAL A 708 -32.08 -22.45 21.74
C VAL A 708 -33.01 -23.26 22.67
N PRO A 709 -32.48 -24.02 23.67
CA PRO A 709 -31.06 -24.28 23.92
C PRO A 709 -30.45 -25.20 22.85
N TYR A 710 -29.18 -24.94 22.50
CA TYR A 710 -28.45 -25.73 21.51
C TYR A 710 -27.93 -27.03 22.14
N ASP A 711 -28.19 -28.16 21.47
CA ASP A 711 -27.81 -29.51 21.93
C ASP A 711 -26.93 -30.18 20.86
N PHE A 712 -25.61 -30.05 21.00
CA PHE A 712 -24.63 -30.63 20.08
C PHE A 712 -24.39 -32.10 20.37
N LYS A 713 -24.68 -32.97 19.39
CA LYS A 713 -24.47 -34.41 19.46
C LYS A 713 -23.37 -34.85 18.52
N LEU A 714 -22.51 -35.74 18.98
CA LEU A 714 -21.50 -36.39 18.13
C LEU A 714 -22.21 -37.24 17.07
N ILE A 715 -22.01 -36.90 15.80
CA ILE A 715 -22.59 -37.62 14.65
C ILE A 715 -21.55 -38.46 13.91
N SER A 716 -20.27 -38.14 14.09
CA SER A 716 -19.14 -38.85 13.47
C SER A 716 -17.87 -38.69 14.29
N ALA A 717 -17.11 -39.77 14.48
CA ALA A 717 -15.76 -39.75 15.03
C ALA A 717 -14.91 -40.69 14.20
N THR A 718 -13.97 -40.14 13.44
CA THR A 718 -13.26 -40.87 12.38
C THR A 718 -11.76 -40.79 12.58
N LYS A 719 -11.10 -41.89 12.20
CA LYS A 719 -9.63 -42.00 12.14
C LYS A 719 -9.21 -41.98 10.68
N GLY A 720 -8.12 -41.30 10.38
CA GLY A 720 -7.68 -41.00 9.02
C GLY A 720 -8.20 -39.65 8.51
N ARG A 721 -7.82 -39.31 7.27
CA ARG A 721 -8.21 -38.06 6.59
C ARG A 721 -9.64 -38.15 6.04
N GLU A 722 -10.61 -38.50 6.88
CA GLU A 722 -12.00 -38.55 6.43
C GLU A 722 -12.60 -37.13 6.32
N VAL A 723 -12.95 -36.74 5.10
CA VAL A 723 -13.61 -35.46 4.79
C VAL A 723 -15.11 -35.70 4.74
N HIS A 724 -15.87 -34.83 5.40
CA HIS A 724 -17.33 -34.83 5.35
C HIS A 724 -17.81 -33.43 4.98
N SER A 725 -18.43 -33.31 3.81
CA SER A 725 -19.19 -32.12 3.39
C SER A 725 -20.67 -32.47 3.42
N ILE A 726 -21.40 -31.84 4.35
CA ILE A 726 -22.79 -32.17 4.66
C ILE A 726 -23.71 -31.04 4.22
N SER A 727 -24.70 -31.36 3.38
CA SER A 727 -25.72 -30.42 2.93
C SER A 727 -27.12 -30.98 3.18
N PRO A 728 -27.94 -30.34 4.02
CA PRO A 728 -29.35 -30.67 4.12
C PRO A 728 -30.10 -30.16 2.87
N VAL A 729 -30.90 -31.03 2.28
CA VAL A 729 -31.81 -30.70 1.18
C VAL A 729 -33.14 -31.37 1.47
N GLU A 730 -34.19 -30.57 1.64
CA GLU A 730 -35.51 -31.03 2.10
C GLU A 730 -35.39 -31.82 3.42
N ASP A 731 -35.87 -33.06 3.45
CA ASP A 731 -35.83 -33.96 4.60
C ASP A 731 -34.58 -34.85 4.64
N LYS A 732 -33.64 -34.67 3.71
CA LYS A 732 -32.42 -35.50 3.55
C LYS A 732 -31.14 -34.74 3.90
N MET A 733 -30.16 -35.48 4.38
CA MET A 733 -28.77 -35.05 4.60
C MET A 733 -27.87 -35.72 3.58
N TYR A 734 -27.34 -34.93 2.64
CA TYR A 734 -26.36 -35.40 1.68
C TYR A 734 -24.95 -35.22 2.24
N VAL A 735 -24.11 -36.25 2.11
CA VAL A 735 -22.77 -36.31 2.69
C VAL A 735 -21.79 -36.71 1.59
N LEU A 736 -21.00 -35.76 1.11
CA LEU A 736 -19.82 -36.05 0.31
C LEU A 736 -18.72 -36.50 1.27
N THR A 737 -18.24 -37.73 1.09
CA THR A 737 -17.23 -38.34 1.96
C THR A 737 -16.21 -39.15 1.17
N ASN A 738 -14.99 -39.25 1.71
CA ASN A 738 -13.96 -40.17 1.22
C ASN A 738 -13.83 -41.44 2.09
N GLN A 739 -14.80 -41.71 2.97
CA GLN A 739 -14.84 -42.93 3.77
C GLN A 739 -14.83 -44.18 2.87
N ASN A 740 -13.75 -44.97 2.95
CA ASN A 740 -13.48 -46.12 2.07
C ASN A 740 -13.55 -45.78 0.56
N ALA A 741 -13.33 -44.51 0.21
CA ALA A 741 -13.46 -43.97 -1.13
C ALA A 741 -12.51 -42.77 -1.28
N PRO A 742 -11.19 -42.95 -1.44
CA PRO A 742 -10.21 -41.86 -1.43
C PRO A 742 -10.56 -40.68 -2.34
N ASN A 743 -11.17 -40.97 -3.50
CA ASN A 743 -11.60 -40.00 -4.51
C ASN A 743 -13.04 -39.47 -4.33
N GLY A 744 -13.66 -39.77 -3.20
CA GLY A 744 -14.98 -39.26 -2.83
C GLY A 744 -16.14 -40.09 -3.35
N LYS A 745 -17.23 -40.07 -2.59
CA LYS A 745 -18.54 -40.61 -2.92
C LYS A 745 -19.63 -39.77 -2.26
N LEU A 746 -20.84 -39.78 -2.83
CA LEU A 746 -21.98 -39.08 -2.23
C LEU A 746 -22.89 -40.10 -1.55
N MET A 747 -23.24 -39.84 -0.30
CA MET A 747 -24.20 -40.64 0.44
C MET A 747 -25.35 -39.79 0.99
N VAL A 748 -26.43 -40.44 1.44
CA VAL A 748 -27.61 -39.76 1.98
C VAL A 748 -28.19 -40.49 3.20
N ALA A 749 -28.79 -39.73 4.11
CA ALA A 749 -29.67 -40.23 5.18
C ALA A 749 -30.79 -39.23 5.50
N ASP A 750 -31.78 -39.65 6.28
CA ASP A 750 -32.84 -38.77 6.77
C ASP A 750 -32.33 -37.77 7.80
N THR A 751 -32.80 -36.53 7.74
CA THR A 751 -32.43 -35.45 8.68
C THR A 751 -32.84 -35.74 10.14
N THR A 752 -33.90 -36.52 10.36
CA THR A 752 -34.47 -36.82 11.69
C THR A 752 -33.75 -37.96 12.41
N SER A 753 -33.21 -38.92 11.67
CA SER A 753 -32.45 -40.08 12.17
C SER A 753 -30.96 -40.02 11.82
N PHE A 754 -30.48 -38.84 11.40
CA PHE A 754 -29.15 -38.68 10.82
C PHE A 754 -28.04 -39.23 11.71
N SER A 755 -27.32 -40.20 11.17
CA SER A 755 -26.11 -40.78 11.73
C SER A 755 -25.21 -41.15 10.57
N ILE A 756 -23.91 -40.83 10.68
CA ILE A 756 -22.95 -41.13 9.61
C ILE A 756 -22.76 -42.63 9.39
N LYS A 757 -23.18 -43.45 10.36
CA LYS A 757 -23.10 -44.92 10.29
C LYS A 757 -24.19 -45.56 9.43
N HIS A 758 -25.25 -44.82 9.11
CA HIS A 758 -26.44 -45.35 8.42
C HIS A 758 -26.72 -44.57 7.12
N LEU A 759 -25.66 -44.37 6.34
CA LEU A 759 -25.72 -43.67 5.07
C LEU A 759 -25.95 -44.66 3.92
N ILE A 760 -26.71 -44.23 2.91
CA ILE A 760 -26.97 -44.99 1.67
C ILE A 760 -26.22 -44.28 0.54
N ASP A 761 -25.50 -45.02 -0.30
CA ASP A 761 -24.79 -44.45 -1.43
C ASP A 761 -25.77 -43.86 -2.46
N VAL A 762 -25.51 -42.62 -2.89
CA VAL A 762 -26.19 -41.91 -3.98
C VAL A 762 -25.31 -41.90 -5.23
N GLU A 763 -24.02 -41.69 -5.01
CA GLU A 763 -22.98 -41.85 -6.02
C GLU A 763 -21.86 -42.70 -5.46
N GLU A 764 -21.63 -43.85 -6.09
CA GLU A 764 -20.56 -44.77 -5.73
C GLU A 764 -19.19 -44.26 -6.22
N PRO A 765 -18.09 -44.61 -5.54
CA PRO A 765 -16.75 -44.26 -5.99
C PRO A 765 -16.42 -44.96 -7.31
N ALA A 766 -15.68 -44.27 -8.18
CA ALA A 766 -15.13 -44.84 -9.40
C ALA A 766 -13.60 -44.69 -9.42
N GLU A 767 -12.91 -45.74 -9.89
CA GLU A 767 -11.45 -45.74 -9.99
C GLU A 767 -10.97 -44.61 -10.91
N GLY A 768 -9.96 -43.86 -10.48
CA GLY A 768 -9.40 -42.74 -11.25
C GLY A 768 -10.29 -41.49 -11.38
N VAL A 769 -11.50 -41.50 -10.81
CA VAL A 769 -12.46 -40.38 -10.90
C VAL A 769 -12.64 -39.73 -9.53
N VAL A 770 -12.28 -38.45 -9.44
CA VAL A 770 -12.47 -37.61 -8.25
C VAL A 770 -13.84 -36.95 -8.30
N LEU A 771 -14.66 -37.15 -7.26
CA LEU A 771 -15.89 -36.39 -7.03
C LEU A 771 -15.56 -35.12 -6.24
N GLU A 772 -15.54 -33.98 -6.92
CA GLU A 772 -15.09 -32.71 -6.33
C GLU A 772 -16.21 -31.93 -5.65
N ASP A 773 -17.39 -31.91 -6.25
CA ASP A 773 -18.55 -31.17 -5.74
C ASP A 773 -19.86 -31.76 -6.25
N TYR A 774 -20.98 -31.34 -5.66
CA TYR A 774 -22.31 -31.76 -6.06
C TYR A 774 -23.36 -30.68 -5.84
N ALA A 775 -24.46 -30.76 -6.59
CA ALA A 775 -25.68 -30.01 -6.33
C ALA A 775 -26.90 -30.93 -6.47
N VAL A 776 -27.88 -30.73 -5.59
CA VAL A 776 -29.13 -31.49 -5.59
C VAL A 776 -30.28 -30.56 -5.91
N PHE A 777 -31.02 -30.90 -6.97
CA PHE A 777 -32.26 -30.25 -7.38
C PHE A 777 -33.42 -31.22 -7.20
N ARG A 778 -34.67 -30.74 -7.25
CA ARG A 778 -35.87 -31.57 -7.16
C ARG A 778 -35.86 -32.72 -8.18
N ASN A 779 -35.46 -32.42 -9.42
CA ASN A 779 -35.47 -33.37 -10.52
C ASN A 779 -34.10 -33.96 -10.87
N PHE A 780 -32.99 -33.36 -10.39
CA PHE A 780 -31.65 -33.69 -10.86
C PHE A 780 -30.62 -33.82 -9.74
N PHE A 781 -29.72 -34.78 -9.87
CA PHE A 781 -28.40 -34.74 -9.26
C PHE A 781 -27.40 -34.15 -10.24
N VAL A 782 -26.49 -33.33 -9.74
CA VAL A 782 -25.38 -32.75 -10.50
C VAL A 782 -24.09 -33.06 -9.76
N PHE A 783 -23.11 -33.61 -10.47
CA PHE A 783 -21.81 -33.98 -9.93
C PHE A 783 -20.71 -33.30 -10.72
N LEU A 784 -19.81 -32.58 -10.05
CA LEU A 784 -18.56 -32.11 -10.63
C LEU A 784 -17.50 -33.19 -10.40
N LYS A 785 -16.96 -33.73 -11.49
CA LYS A 785 -16.00 -34.83 -11.45
C LYS A 785 -14.73 -34.45 -12.20
N ARG A 786 -13.61 -35.04 -11.78
CA ARG A 786 -12.31 -34.94 -12.46
C ARG A 786 -11.75 -36.32 -12.75
N GLU A 787 -11.32 -36.54 -13.98
CA GLU A 787 -10.66 -37.77 -14.43
C GLU A 787 -9.46 -37.37 -15.31
N GLN A 788 -8.26 -37.85 -14.99
CA GLN A 788 -7.03 -37.56 -15.75
C GLN A 788 -6.85 -36.06 -16.08
N MET A 789 -6.99 -35.17 -15.08
CA MET A 789 -6.97 -33.70 -15.23
C MET A 789 -8.17 -33.05 -15.95
N HIS A 790 -9.06 -33.82 -16.56
CA HIS A 790 -10.25 -33.30 -17.23
C HIS A 790 -11.42 -33.21 -16.25
N GLN A 791 -11.93 -32.00 -16.02
CA GLN A 791 -13.15 -31.78 -15.26
C GLN A 791 -14.38 -31.88 -16.18
N TYR A 792 -15.46 -32.46 -15.68
CA TYR A 792 -16.76 -32.48 -16.34
C TYR A 792 -17.89 -32.42 -15.31
N ILE A 793 -19.05 -31.92 -15.73
CA ILE A 793 -20.26 -31.92 -14.91
C ILE A 793 -21.18 -33.03 -15.42
N GLU A 794 -21.49 -34.01 -14.57
CA GLU A 794 -22.49 -35.03 -14.85
C GLU A 794 -23.85 -34.59 -14.29
N VAL A 795 -24.88 -34.58 -15.14
CA VAL A 795 -26.27 -34.34 -14.75
C VAL A 795 -27.03 -35.65 -14.83
N ARG A 796 -27.76 -36.00 -13.76
CA ARG A 796 -28.54 -37.23 -13.65
C ARG A 796 -29.97 -36.93 -13.21
N ASN A 797 -30.95 -37.39 -13.97
CA ASN A 797 -32.36 -37.30 -13.59
C ASN A 797 -32.63 -38.24 -12.39
N ARG A 798 -33.23 -37.71 -11.33
CA ARG A 798 -33.48 -38.45 -10.07
C ARG A 798 -34.56 -39.52 -10.19
N PHE A 799 -35.45 -39.40 -11.17
CA PHE A 799 -36.60 -40.29 -11.34
C PHE A 799 -36.36 -41.33 -12.44
N THR A 800 -35.78 -40.94 -13.57
CA THR A 800 -35.54 -41.85 -14.70
C THR A 800 -34.16 -42.52 -14.63
N GLY A 801 -33.20 -41.92 -13.92
CA GLY A 801 -31.80 -42.37 -13.91
C GLY A 801 -30.99 -41.93 -15.12
N ASP A 802 -31.61 -41.28 -16.12
CA ASP A 802 -30.92 -40.80 -17.32
C ASP A 802 -29.81 -39.81 -16.96
N LYS A 803 -28.63 -39.97 -17.56
CA LYS A 803 -27.47 -39.09 -17.31
C LYS A 803 -26.81 -38.60 -18.59
N TYR A 804 -26.18 -37.43 -18.50
CA TYR A 804 -25.34 -36.87 -19.57
C TYR A 804 -24.24 -35.97 -18.96
N ARG A 805 -23.20 -35.68 -19.76
CA ARG A 805 -22.08 -34.82 -19.37
C ARG A 805 -22.18 -33.44 -20.00
N ILE A 806 -21.71 -32.44 -19.26
CA ILE A 806 -21.37 -31.11 -19.73
C ILE A 806 -19.85 -31.00 -19.60
N GLU A 807 -19.16 -30.94 -20.74
CA GLU A 807 -17.71 -30.89 -20.84
C GLU A 807 -17.30 -30.16 -22.13
N SER A 808 -16.05 -29.72 -22.20
CA SER A 808 -15.46 -29.15 -23.40
C SER A 808 -14.94 -30.26 -24.32
N ASP A 809 -14.63 -29.91 -25.57
CA ASP A 809 -13.86 -30.81 -26.45
C ASP A 809 -12.59 -31.27 -25.72
N HIS A 810 -12.23 -32.55 -25.83
CA HIS A 810 -11.12 -33.14 -25.07
C HIS A 810 -9.79 -32.39 -25.23
N ASP A 811 -9.54 -31.78 -26.40
CA ASP A 811 -8.32 -30.99 -26.67
C ASP A 811 -8.32 -29.59 -26.01
N LYS A 812 -9.44 -29.17 -25.42
CA LYS A 812 -9.63 -27.88 -24.75
C LYS A 812 -9.77 -28.12 -23.25
N LEU A 813 -8.66 -28.03 -22.52
CA LEU A 813 -8.67 -28.08 -21.05
C LEU A 813 -9.50 -26.92 -20.50
N ARG A 814 -10.54 -27.27 -19.76
CA ARG A 814 -11.43 -26.35 -19.05
C ARG A 814 -11.53 -26.77 -17.60
N ALA A 815 -11.51 -25.77 -16.73
CA ALA A 815 -11.89 -25.94 -15.35
C ALA A 815 -13.36 -25.55 -15.17
N TYR A 816 -14.07 -26.33 -14.37
CA TYR A 816 -15.47 -26.12 -14.01
C TYR A 816 -15.61 -25.92 -12.50
N ALA A 817 -16.54 -25.06 -12.10
CA ALA A 817 -16.93 -24.91 -10.70
C ALA A 817 -18.45 -24.74 -10.60
N LEU A 818 -19.09 -25.43 -9.66
CA LEU A 818 -20.52 -25.24 -9.41
C LEU A 818 -20.75 -23.87 -8.79
N GLY A 819 -21.76 -23.15 -9.28
CA GLY A 819 -22.19 -21.90 -8.67
C GLY A 819 -23.05 -22.16 -7.43
N ARG A 820 -23.42 -21.08 -6.74
CA ARG A 820 -24.36 -21.18 -5.61
C ARG A 820 -25.78 -21.51 -6.10
N ASN A 821 -26.17 -22.79 -6.03
CA ASN A 821 -27.45 -23.33 -6.49
C ASN A 821 -28.42 -23.58 -5.32
N VAL A 822 -28.92 -22.49 -4.74
CA VAL A 822 -29.79 -22.47 -3.55
C VAL A 822 -31.20 -23.00 -3.81
N ASN A 823 -31.76 -22.63 -4.96
CA ASN A 823 -33.14 -22.95 -5.30
C ASN A 823 -33.17 -24.35 -5.92
N ILE A 824 -33.73 -25.31 -5.19
CA ILE A 824 -33.81 -26.69 -5.65
C ILE A 824 -34.98 -26.92 -6.63
N ASP A 825 -35.93 -25.99 -6.70
CA ASP A 825 -37.16 -26.11 -7.50
C ASP A 825 -36.99 -25.60 -8.94
N THR A 826 -35.76 -25.30 -9.36
CA THR A 826 -35.44 -24.92 -10.74
C THR A 826 -34.72 -26.04 -11.46
N ASP A 827 -34.92 -26.11 -12.79
CA ASP A 827 -34.11 -26.95 -13.66
C ASP A 827 -32.87 -26.20 -14.20
N THR A 828 -32.57 -25.00 -13.69
CA THR A 828 -31.45 -24.19 -14.16
C THR A 828 -30.24 -24.35 -13.24
N LEU A 829 -29.21 -25.04 -13.73
CA LEU A 829 -27.91 -25.14 -13.10
C LEU A 829 -27.09 -23.87 -13.38
N ARG A 830 -26.55 -23.26 -12.33
CA ARG A 830 -25.48 -22.25 -12.43
C ARG A 830 -24.13 -22.92 -12.24
N TYR A 831 -23.21 -22.72 -13.18
CA TYR A 831 -21.80 -23.10 -13.04
C TYR A 831 -20.88 -22.07 -13.68
N PHE A 832 -19.59 -22.19 -13.43
CA PHE A 832 -18.54 -21.40 -14.03
C PHE A 832 -17.63 -22.29 -14.87
N GLU A 833 -17.16 -21.77 -16.00
CA GLU A 833 -16.17 -22.40 -16.87
C GLU A 833 -15.02 -21.42 -17.09
N THR A 834 -13.78 -21.89 -17.03
CA THR A 834 -12.59 -21.05 -17.20
C THR A 834 -11.37 -21.86 -17.65
N ALA A 835 -10.37 -21.18 -18.21
CA ALA A 835 -9.04 -21.73 -18.47
C ALA A 835 -8.01 -20.59 -18.51
N PRO A 836 -6.70 -20.85 -18.47
CA PRO A 836 -5.68 -19.80 -18.61
C PRO A 836 -5.87 -18.93 -19.86
N ASN A 837 -6.32 -19.52 -20.97
CA ASN A 837 -6.63 -18.82 -22.22
C ASN A 837 -8.13 -18.52 -22.44
N TYR A 838 -8.97 -18.61 -21.40
CA TYR A 838 -10.41 -18.41 -21.52
C TYR A 838 -11.01 -17.75 -20.29
N SER A 839 -11.39 -16.49 -20.49
CA SER A 839 -12.07 -15.65 -19.51
C SER A 839 -13.23 -16.40 -18.84
N THR A 840 -13.32 -16.30 -17.52
CA THR A 840 -14.33 -16.99 -16.73
C THR A 840 -15.75 -16.64 -17.20
N GLN A 841 -16.49 -17.67 -17.62
CA GLN A 841 -17.89 -17.57 -18.00
C GLN A 841 -18.76 -18.07 -16.85
N ARG A 842 -19.81 -17.31 -16.51
CA ARG A 842 -20.93 -17.80 -15.72
C ARG A 842 -21.97 -18.35 -16.69
N VAL A 843 -22.36 -19.60 -16.50
CA VAL A 843 -23.32 -20.29 -17.35
C VAL A 843 -24.58 -20.60 -16.55
N LEU A 844 -25.73 -20.22 -17.10
CA LEU A 844 -27.05 -20.67 -16.67
C LEU A 844 -27.52 -21.73 -17.66
N PHE A 845 -27.54 -22.98 -17.22
CA PHE A 845 -27.81 -24.16 -18.04
C PHE A 845 -29.11 -24.83 -17.62
N ASN A 846 -30.06 -24.94 -18.53
CA ASN A 846 -31.31 -25.66 -18.28
C ASN A 846 -31.09 -27.17 -18.47
N MET A 847 -31.20 -27.92 -17.38
CA MET A 847 -30.90 -29.35 -17.33
C MET A 847 -31.93 -30.23 -18.07
N ASN A 848 -33.13 -29.71 -18.33
CA ASN A 848 -34.18 -30.42 -19.05
C ASN A 848 -33.99 -30.34 -20.57
N ASN A 849 -33.89 -29.13 -21.12
CA ASN A 849 -33.80 -28.91 -22.56
C ASN A 849 -32.37 -28.67 -23.08
N LYS A 850 -31.38 -28.71 -22.18
CA LYS A 850 -29.94 -28.56 -22.47
C LYS A 850 -29.54 -27.22 -23.11
N LYS A 851 -30.36 -26.19 -22.97
CA LYS A 851 -30.04 -24.83 -23.44
C LYS A 851 -29.25 -24.06 -22.38
N SER A 852 -28.30 -23.26 -22.82
CA SER A 852 -27.46 -22.45 -21.94
C SER A 852 -27.48 -20.97 -22.31
N LYS A 853 -27.23 -20.13 -21.30
CA LYS A 853 -26.89 -18.71 -21.47
C LYS A 853 -25.61 -18.44 -20.69
N SER A 854 -24.57 -18.00 -21.39
CA SER A 854 -23.29 -17.62 -20.78
C SER A 854 -23.16 -16.11 -20.66
N GLU A 855 -22.42 -15.68 -19.65
CA GLU A 855 -22.02 -14.30 -19.42
C GLU A 855 -20.59 -14.27 -18.90
N THR A 856 -19.73 -13.47 -19.53
CA THR A 856 -18.36 -13.27 -19.06
C THR A 856 -18.36 -12.46 -17.76
N VAL A 857 -17.80 -13.04 -16.69
CA VAL A 857 -17.83 -12.46 -15.34
C VAL A 857 -16.72 -11.44 -15.13
N SER A 858 -15.64 -11.54 -15.91
CA SER A 858 -14.47 -10.66 -15.86
C SER A 858 -14.24 -10.06 -17.25
N LYS A 859 -14.51 -8.77 -17.44
CA LYS A 859 -14.30 -8.12 -18.73
C LYS A 859 -12.89 -7.56 -18.81
N ARG A 860 -12.15 -7.94 -19.86
CA ARG A 860 -10.84 -7.40 -20.19
C ARG A 860 -10.98 -5.96 -20.69
N LYS A 861 -10.01 -5.09 -20.37
CA LYS A 861 -9.79 -3.83 -21.08
C LYS A 861 -8.71 -4.04 -22.14
N GLY A 862 -8.91 -3.49 -23.34
CA GLY A 862 -7.93 -3.53 -24.42
C GLY A 862 -8.11 -4.70 -25.40
N TYR A 863 -7.11 -4.92 -26.24
CA TYR A 863 -7.09 -6.00 -27.23
C TYR A 863 -6.90 -7.36 -26.54
N ASP A 864 -7.83 -8.28 -26.78
CA ASP A 864 -7.78 -9.62 -26.20
C ASP A 864 -6.92 -10.56 -27.06
N LEU A 865 -5.68 -10.78 -26.65
CA LEU A 865 -4.76 -11.74 -27.28
C LEU A 865 -4.94 -13.18 -26.79
N SER A 866 -5.91 -13.47 -25.92
CA SER A 866 -6.12 -14.84 -25.37
C SER A 866 -6.35 -15.89 -26.44
N SER A 867 -6.91 -15.49 -27.59
CA SER A 867 -7.08 -16.37 -28.77
C SER A 867 -5.75 -16.87 -29.35
N PHE A 868 -4.61 -16.26 -29.03
CA PHE A 868 -3.27 -16.71 -29.37
C PHE A 868 -2.60 -17.50 -28.25
N PHE A 869 -3.18 -17.56 -27.05
CA PHE A 869 -2.66 -18.38 -25.97
C PHE A 869 -3.15 -19.81 -26.13
N ARG A 870 -2.24 -20.75 -25.88
CA ARG A 870 -2.49 -22.19 -25.97
C ARG A 870 -2.24 -22.82 -24.61
N VAL A 871 -3.17 -23.70 -24.22
CA VAL A 871 -3.05 -24.53 -23.02
C VAL A 871 -2.91 -25.97 -23.50
N LYS A 872 -1.87 -26.67 -23.05
CA LYS A 872 -1.63 -28.08 -23.37
C LYS A 872 -1.27 -28.84 -22.11
N LEU A 873 -1.82 -30.04 -21.97
CA LEU A 873 -1.44 -31.00 -20.94
C LEU A 873 -0.44 -31.98 -21.54
N LEU A 874 0.67 -32.18 -20.86
CA LEU A 874 1.69 -33.15 -21.14
C LEU A 874 1.67 -34.21 -20.04
N TRP A 875 2.03 -35.44 -20.40
CA TRP A 875 2.19 -36.54 -19.44
C TRP A 875 3.63 -36.98 -19.44
N VAL A 876 4.31 -36.76 -18.32
CA VAL A 876 5.72 -37.13 -18.12
C VAL A 876 5.77 -38.42 -17.33
N GLN A 877 6.53 -39.40 -17.80
CA GLN A 877 6.77 -40.61 -17.02
C GLN A 877 7.88 -40.34 -15.99
N ALA A 878 7.54 -40.44 -14.72
CA ALA A 878 8.47 -40.36 -13.60
C ALA A 878 9.41 -41.57 -13.57
N ARG A 879 10.53 -41.46 -12.84
CA ARG A 879 11.50 -42.54 -12.63
C ARG A 879 10.93 -43.82 -12.01
N ASP A 880 9.80 -43.72 -11.29
CA ASP A 880 9.09 -44.86 -10.68
C ASP A 880 7.88 -45.32 -11.50
N GLY A 881 7.69 -44.76 -12.70
CA GLY A 881 6.62 -45.10 -13.63
C GLY A 881 5.32 -44.29 -13.46
N ALA A 882 5.21 -43.42 -12.44
CA ALA A 882 4.06 -42.54 -12.29
C ALA A 882 3.94 -41.56 -13.48
N GLN A 883 2.71 -41.20 -13.86
CA GLN A 883 2.48 -40.23 -14.94
C GLN A 883 2.22 -38.84 -14.35
N ILE A 884 3.23 -37.97 -14.40
CA ILE A 884 3.18 -36.59 -13.90
C ILE A 884 2.48 -35.70 -14.94
N PRO A 885 1.37 -35.03 -14.59
CA PRO A 885 0.75 -34.04 -15.46
C PRO A 885 1.55 -32.73 -15.47
N VAL A 886 1.74 -32.14 -16.65
CA VAL A 886 2.34 -30.80 -16.80
C VAL A 886 1.46 -29.96 -17.72
N SER A 887 0.90 -28.88 -17.21
CA SER A 887 0.08 -27.97 -18.00
C SER A 887 0.92 -26.76 -18.44
N ILE A 888 1.11 -26.59 -19.75
CA ILE A 888 1.85 -25.47 -20.31
C ILE A 888 0.91 -24.44 -20.95
N VAL A 889 1.25 -23.17 -20.76
CA VAL A 889 0.61 -22.02 -21.39
C VAL A 889 1.65 -21.28 -22.22
N TYR A 890 1.36 -21.01 -23.49
CA TYR A 890 2.30 -20.32 -24.40
C TYR A 890 1.58 -19.55 -25.51
N PHE A 891 2.28 -18.57 -26.09
CA PHE A 891 1.79 -17.78 -27.22
C PHE A 891 2.07 -18.48 -28.56
N GLY A 892 1.06 -18.70 -29.41
CA GLY A 892 1.28 -19.19 -30.77
C GLY A 892 0.13 -20.02 -31.37
N SER A 893 0.49 -20.82 -32.37
CA SER A 893 -0.43 -21.76 -33.04
C SER A 893 -0.42 -23.14 -32.38
N ASP A 894 -1.43 -23.97 -32.66
CA ASP A 894 -1.59 -25.31 -32.07
C ASP A 894 -0.48 -26.31 -32.41
N LYS A 895 0.38 -26.00 -33.40
CA LYS A 895 1.39 -26.94 -33.94
C LYS A 895 2.66 -27.08 -33.08
N MET A 896 2.71 -26.57 -31.84
CA MET A 896 3.87 -26.60 -30.92
C MET A 896 5.22 -26.36 -31.62
N LYS A 897 5.29 -25.38 -32.52
CA LYS A 897 6.52 -25.09 -33.28
C LYS A 897 7.39 -24.07 -32.56
N ASN A 898 8.71 -24.26 -32.64
CA ASN A 898 9.72 -23.31 -32.18
C ASN A 898 9.61 -23.03 -30.66
N LEU A 899 9.29 -24.05 -29.87
CA LEU A 899 9.24 -23.95 -28.41
C LEU A 899 10.65 -24.06 -27.80
N GLU A 900 11.55 -24.75 -28.48
CA GLU A 900 12.93 -25.06 -28.06
C GLU A 900 13.82 -23.83 -27.86
N ASN A 901 13.39 -22.66 -28.34
CA ASN A 901 14.10 -21.39 -28.17
C ASN A 901 13.52 -20.52 -27.05
N ARG A 902 12.40 -20.93 -26.43
CA ARG A 902 11.65 -20.08 -25.50
C ARG A 902 12.13 -20.23 -24.06
N PRO A 903 12.09 -19.16 -23.26
CA PRO A 903 12.26 -19.29 -21.81
C PRO A 903 11.04 -19.99 -21.18
N VAL A 904 11.27 -20.68 -20.07
CA VAL A 904 10.23 -21.39 -19.31
C VAL A 904 10.17 -20.83 -17.90
N PHE A 905 8.96 -20.55 -17.42
CA PHE A 905 8.71 -20.18 -16.03
C PHE A 905 7.82 -21.24 -15.37
N ILE A 906 8.35 -21.93 -14.37
CA ILE A 906 7.72 -23.06 -13.70
C ILE A 906 7.05 -22.63 -12.39
N ASP A 907 5.86 -23.15 -12.18
CA ASP A 907 5.07 -22.99 -10.95
C ASP A 907 4.70 -24.37 -10.39
N ALA A 908 5.09 -24.65 -9.15
CA ALA A 908 4.87 -25.93 -8.48
C ALA A 908 4.76 -25.77 -6.95
N TYR A 909 3.93 -26.61 -6.32
CA TYR A 909 3.65 -26.54 -4.87
C TYR A 909 3.83 -27.90 -4.16
N GLY A 910 2.98 -28.89 -4.46
CA GLY A 910 3.21 -30.29 -4.08
C GLY A 910 3.04 -30.63 -2.60
N ALA A 911 2.12 -29.99 -1.87
CA ALA A 911 1.84 -30.30 -0.46
C ALA A 911 0.37 -30.08 -0.07
N TYR A 912 -0.05 -30.69 1.03
CA TYR A 912 -1.37 -30.59 1.67
C TYR A 912 -2.58 -31.04 0.83
N GLY A 913 -2.35 -31.58 -0.37
CA GLY A 913 -3.39 -31.85 -1.35
C GLY A 913 -3.90 -30.56 -2.02
N LEU A 914 -3.06 -29.54 -2.12
CA LEU A 914 -3.37 -28.30 -2.82
C LEU A 914 -2.79 -28.38 -4.24
N GLY A 915 -3.65 -28.75 -5.21
CA GLY A 915 -3.28 -28.77 -6.63
C GLY A 915 -3.45 -27.42 -7.32
N ASN A 916 -2.66 -27.20 -8.38
CA ASN A 916 -2.75 -25.99 -9.21
C ASN A 916 -4.00 -26.02 -10.08
N ARG A 917 -4.90 -25.04 -9.90
CA ARG A 917 -6.14 -24.93 -10.68
C ARG A 917 -5.90 -24.13 -11.96
N LEU A 918 -6.31 -24.69 -13.11
CA LEU A 918 -6.16 -24.07 -14.42
C LEU A 918 -7.27 -23.04 -14.68
N THR A 919 -7.25 -21.94 -13.93
CA THR A 919 -8.19 -20.83 -14.09
C THR A 919 -7.62 -19.72 -14.95
N HIS A 920 -8.49 -18.86 -15.49
CA HIS A 920 -8.07 -17.64 -16.15
C HIS A 920 -7.24 -16.76 -15.22
N ASN A 921 -6.03 -16.39 -15.66
CA ASN A 921 -5.12 -15.55 -14.90
C ASN A 921 -4.51 -14.49 -15.80
N ALA A 922 -5.06 -13.27 -15.75
CA ALA A 922 -4.57 -12.14 -16.54
C ALA A 922 -3.13 -11.69 -16.15
N SER A 923 -2.64 -12.11 -14.98
CA SER A 923 -1.35 -11.69 -14.46
C SER A 923 -0.15 -12.46 -15.04
N ILE A 924 -0.37 -13.59 -15.72
CA ILE A 924 0.69 -14.31 -16.44
C ILE A 924 0.84 -13.85 -17.89
N GLU A 925 -0.14 -13.11 -18.42
CA GLU A 925 -0.16 -12.71 -19.84
C GLU A 925 1.07 -11.92 -20.30
N PRO A 926 1.62 -10.96 -19.52
CA PRO A 926 2.84 -10.26 -19.92
C PRO A 926 4.02 -11.21 -20.18
N LEU A 927 4.18 -12.28 -19.37
CA LEU A 927 5.21 -13.27 -19.62
C LEU A 927 4.97 -14.03 -20.93
N ILE A 928 3.71 -14.46 -21.14
CA ILE A 928 3.32 -15.21 -22.32
C ILE A 928 3.50 -14.36 -23.59
N GLU A 929 3.15 -13.09 -23.54
CA GLU A 929 3.32 -12.10 -24.63
C GLU A 929 4.81 -11.85 -24.95
N GLU A 930 5.69 -11.85 -23.93
CA GLU A 930 7.15 -11.84 -24.08
C GLU A 930 7.75 -13.20 -24.51
N GLY A 931 6.90 -14.17 -24.87
CA GLY A 931 7.31 -15.44 -25.46
C GLY A 931 7.67 -16.54 -24.47
N PHE A 932 7.41 -16.36 -23.17
CA PHE A 932 7.58 -17.43 -22.18
C PHE A 932 6.61 -18.58 -22.40
N ILE A 933 7.05 -19.77 -21.98
CA ILE A 933 6.18 -20.90 -21.64
C ILE A 933 5.96 -20.84 -20.12
N TYR A 934 4.72 -20.67 -19.68
CA TYR A 934 4.37 -20.81 -18.27
C TYR A 934 3.95 -22.26 -18.01
N ALA A 935 4.65 -22.97 -17.12
CA ALA A 935 4.46 -24.40 -16.89
C ALA A 935 4.00 -24.67 -15.45
N TYR A 936 2.78 -25.19 -15.30
CA TYR A 936 2.32 -25.76 -14.04
C TYR A 936 2.76 -27.23 -13.98
N VAL A 937 3.65 -27.55 -13.05
CA VAL A 937 4.12 -28.93 -12.85
C VAL A 937 3.36 -29.54 -11.66
N HIS A 938 2.49 -30.49 -11.95
CA HIS A 938 1.54 -31.06 -11.00
C HIS A 938 2.14 -32.24 -10.21
N VAL A 939 3.20 -31.96 -9.44
CA VAL A 939 3.94 -32.97 -8.66
C VAL A 939 3.06 -33.65 -7.61
N ARG A 940 3.43 -34.86 -7.19
CA ARG A 940 2.79 -35.55 -6.05
C ARG A 940 2.81 -34.70 -4.78
N GLY A 941 1.81 -34.87 -3.93
CA GLY A 941 1.53 -34.02 -2.78
C GLY A 941 0.46 -32.96 -3.03
N GLY A 942 0.13 -32.69 -4.30
CA GLY A 942 -1.12 -32.03 -4.70
C GLY A 942 -2.29 -33.01 -4.81
N ASP A 943 -3.47 -32.55 -5.23
CA ASP A 943 -4.70 -33.37 -5.38
C ASP A 943 -5.12 -33.61 -6.84
N GLU A 944 -4.28 -33.22 -7.81
CA GLU A 944 -4.61 -33.23 -9.23
C GLU A 944 -5.18 -34.55 -9.75
N LEU A 945 -4.63 -35.69 -9.29
CA LEU A 945 -5.08 -37.04 -9.65
C LEU A 945 -5.83 -37.76 -8.50
N GLY A 946 -6.26 -37.02 -7.48
CA GLY A 946 -6.99 -37.55 -6.32
C GLY A 946 -6.15 -37.68 -5.05
N ASP A 947 -6.73 -38.27 -4.00
CA ASP A 947 -6.11 -38.32 -2.67
C ASP A 947 -4.85 -39.21 -2.65
N ASP A 948 -4.81 -40.27 -3.47
CA ASP A 948 -3.61 -41.10 -3.62
C ASP A 948 -2.41 -40.29 -4.14
N TRP A 949 -2.63 -39.31 -5.03
CA TRP A 949 -1.56 -38.43 -5.54
C TRP A 949 -0.95 -37.56 -4.42
N TYR A 950 -1.78 -37.12 -3.48
CA TYR A 950 -1.35 -36.39 -2.29
C TYR A 950 -0.60 -37.29 -1.32
N VAL A 951 -1.14 -38.47 -1.00
CA VAL A 951 -0.51 -39.44 -0.08
C VAL A 951 0.86 -39.89 -0.59
N GLN A 952 1.02 -40.00 -1.91
CA GLN A 952 2.30 -40.31 -2.55
C GLN A 952 3.30 -39.16 -2.57
N GLY A 953 3.00 -37.99 -1.98
CA GLY A 953 3.92 -36.85 -1.88
C GLY A 953 4.03 -36.25 -0.48
N LYS A 954 3.75 -37.03 0.58
CA LYS A 954 3.86 -36.60 1.99
C LYS A 954 4.61 -37.62 2.86
N GLN A 955 5.06 -37.21 4.03
CA GLN A 955 5.80 -38.02 5.00
C GLN A 955 6.92 -38.85 4.32
N PHE A 956 6.92 -40.18 4.46
CA PHE A 956 7.92 -41.08 3.87
C PHE A 956 7.86 -41.20 2.34
N ASN A 957 6.89 -40.54 1.70
CA ASN A 957 6.81 -40.40 0.25
C ASN A 957 7.17 -38.99 -0.23
N LYS A 958 7.53 -38.06 0.66
CA LYS A 958 7.75 -36.65 0.30
C LYS A 958 8.82 -36.46 -0.78
N MET A 959 9.82 -37.36 -0.84
CA MET A 959 10.86 -37.31 -1.87
C MET A 959 10.31 -37.35 -3.30
N ASN A 960 9.16 -37.99 -3.49
CA ASN A 960 8.50 -38.10 -4.79
C ASN A 960 8.15 -36.74 -5.38
N SER A 961 7.73 -35.75 -4.56
CA SER A 961 7.44 -34.40 -5.05
C SER A 961 8.67 -33.76 -5.71
N PHE A 962 9.85 -33.90 -5.09
CA PHE A 962 11.10 -33.33 -5.62
C PHE A 962 11.54 -34.07 -6.89
N TYR A 963 11.43 -35.40 -6.91
CA TYR A 963 11.75 -36.21 -8.09
C TYR A 963 10.81 -35.93 -9.25
N ASP A 964 9.52 -35.74 -9.01
CA ASP A 964 8.55 -35.40 -10.05
C ASP A 964 8.91 -34.07 -10.73
N LEU A 965 9.32 -33.06 -9.95
CA LEU A 965 9.76 -31.79 -10.52
C LEU A 965 11.02 -31.97 -11.36
N ILE A 966 11.99 -32.73 -10.88
CA ILE A 966 13.23 -33.04 -11.62
C ILE A 966 12.90 -33.75 -12.93
N ASP A 967 12.11 -34.83 -12.88
CA ASP A 967 11.77 -35.65 -14.04
C ASP A 967 10.97 -34.84 -15.08
N ALA A 968 10.05 -33.98 -14.63
CA ALA A 968 9.30 -33.07 -15.50
C ALA A 968 10.19 -32.04 -16.22
N VAL A 969 11.15 -31.43 -15.51
CA VAL A 969 12.06 -30.45 -16.10
C VAL A 969 13.03 -31.12 -17.07
N ASP A 970 13.60 -32.25 -16.71
CA ASP A 970 14.49 -33.02 -17.60
C ASP A 970 13.74 -33.47 -18.86
N PHE A 971 12.49 -33.92 -18.74
CA PHE A 971 11.63 -34.23 -19.89
C PHE A 971 11.40 -33.03 -20.81
N MET A 972 11.03 -31.87 -20.24
CA MET A 972 10.79 -30.65 -21.04
C MET A 972 12.05 -30.22 -21.80
N LYS A 973 13.22 -30.24 -21.14
CA LYS A 973 14.50 -29.93 -21.78
C LYS A 973 14.84 -30.92 -22.89
N TYR A 974 14.66 -32.22 -22.64
CA TYR A 974 14.96 -33.27 -23.62
C TYR A 974 14.05 -33.22 -24.85
N THR A 975 12.76 -32.91 -24.66
CA THR A 975 11.77 -32.87 -25.73
C THR A 975 11.68 -31.53 -26.47
N GLY A 976 12.53 -30.56 -26.13
CA GLY A 976 12.55 -29.24 -26.77
C GLY A 976 11.37 -28.34 -26.36
N ILE A 977 10.77 -28.59 -25.20
CA ILE A 977 9.75 -27.72 -24.62
C ILE A 977 10.47 -26.66 -23.79
N GLY A 978 10.89 -25.59 -24.47
CA GLY A 978 11.73 -24.55 -23.90
C GLY A 978 13.23 -24.78 -24.16
N HIS A 979 14.00 -23.71 -24.05
CA HIS A 979 15.45 -23.74 -24.22
C HIS A 979 16.13 -24.25 -22.95
N SER A 980 17.02 -25.24 -23.07
CA SER A 980 17.61 -25.99 -21.94
C SER A 980 18.31 -25.14 -20.87
N GLN A 981 18.81 -23.95 -21.24
CA GLN A 981 19.47 -23.00 -20.34
C GLN A 981 18.55 -21.86 -19.84
N ARG A 982 17.27 -21.79 -20.25
CA ARG A 982 16.35 -20.67 -19.94
C ARG A 982 15.17 -21.10 -19.06
N PHE A 983 15.41 -21.98 -18.10
CA PHE A 983 14.40 -22.45 -17.16
C PHE A 983 14.47 -21.62 -15.87
N PHE A 984 13.33 -21.06 -15.49
CA PHE A 984 13.15 -20.30 -14.26
C PHE A 984 12.01 -20.89 -13.47
N ALA A 985 11.97 -20.67 -12.16
CA ALA A 985 10.94 -21.26 -11.33
C ALA A 985 10.49 -20.35 -10.18
N ASN A 986 9.29 -20.61 -9.69
CA ASN A 986 8.73 -20.01 -8.49
C ASN A 986 8.24 -21.11 -7.54
N GLY A 987 8.48 -20.93 -6.24
CA GLY A 987 7.86 -21.72 -5.19
C GLY A 987 7.52 -20.86 -3.98
N GLY A 988 6.26 -20.90 -3.55
CA GLY A 988 5.78 -20.17 -2.37
C GLY A 988 5.46 -21.10 -1.19
N SER A 989 5.73 -20.71 0.05
CA SER A 989 5.40 -21.49 1.25
C SER A 989 6.00 -22.92 1.19
N ALA A 990 5.18 -23.98 1.23
CA ALA A 990 5.64 -25.36 1.01
C ALA A 990 6.15 -25.63 -0.42
N GLY A 991 5.72 -24.87 -1.42
CA GLY A 991 6.35 -24.85 -2.75
C GLY A 991 7.77 -24.29 -2.70
N GLY A 992 8.07 -23.41 -1.74
CA GLY A 992 9.42 -22.95 -1.45
C GLY A 992 10.33 -24.07 -0.94
N LEU A 993 9.80 -24.97 -0.09
CA LEU A 993 10.48 -26.21 0.30
C LEU A 993 10.79 -27.09 -0.92
N LEU A 994 9.78 -27.35 -1.76
CA LEU A 994 9.92 -28.11 -3.00
C LEU A 994 11.06 -27.56 -3.85
N MET A 995 11.03 -26.25 -4.10
CA MET A 995 11.97 -25.59 -4.98
C MET A 995 13.39 -25.57 -4.41
N ALA A 996 13.54 -25.23 -3.13
CA ALA A 996 14.85 -25.18 -2.47
C ALA A 996 15.52 -26.56 -2.34
N ALA A 997 14.74 -27.61 -2.07
CA ALA A 997 15.25 -28.99 -2.05
C ALA A 997 15.76 -29.43 -3.43
N VAL A 998 15.02 -29.14 -4.50
CA VAL A 998 15.47 -29.44 -5.87
C VAL A 998 16.69 -28.62 -6.26
N ILE A 999 16.75 -27.33 -5.89
CA ILE A 999 17.91 -26.47 -6.17
C ILE A 999 19.18 -26.97 -5.45
N ASN A 1000 19.06 -27.48 -4.23
CA ASN A 1000 20.19 -28.10 -3.53
C ASN A 1000 20.68 -29.39 -4.23
N GLU A 1001 19.78 -30.16 -4.85
CA GLU A 1001 20.11 -31.43 -5.48
C GLU A 1001 20.60 -31.28 -6.93
N ARG A 1002 19.95 -30.41 -7.71
CA ARG A 1002 20.16 -30.20 -9.15
C ARG A 1002 20.14 -28.70 -9.50
N PRO A 1003 21.10 -27.90 -8.99
CA PRO A 1003 21.09 -26.43 -9.17
C PRO A 1003 21.15 -26.00 -10.63
N GLU A 1004 21.78 -26.79 -11.51
CA GLU A 1004 21.96 -26.50 -12.94
C GLU A 1004 20.65 -26.60 -13.75
N MET A 1005 19.56 -27.09 -13.14
CA MET A 1005 18.26 -27.16 -13.80
C MET A 1005 17.67 -25.79 -14.08
N PHE A 1006 17.97 -24.81 -13.23
CA PHE A 1006 17.39 -23.48 -13.30
C PHE A 1006 18.46 -22.44 -13.57
N ALA A 1007 18.14 -21.45 -14.39
CA ALA A 1007 18.93 -20.23 -14.52
C ALA A 1007 18.66 -19.24 -13.38
N GLY A 1008 17.46 -19.30 -12.79
CA GLY A 1008 17.10 -18.54 -11.60
C GLY A 1008 15.78 -19.00 -10.98
N ALA A 1009 15.58 -18.75 -9.69
CA ALA A 1009 14.35 -19.09 -8.98
C ALA A 1009 13.93 -18.03 -7.95
N PHE A 1010 12.61 -17.92 -7.77
CA PHE A 1010 11.97 -17.08 -6.77
C PHE A 1010 11.40 -17.95 -5.65
N LEU A 1011 11.69 -17.58 -4.41
CA LEU A 1011 11.25 -18.29 -3.20
C LEU A 1011 10.44 -17.32 -2.32
N ASP A 1012 9.11 -17.50 -2.32
CA ASP A 1012 8.19 -16.59 -1.64
C ASP A 1012 7.73 -17.21 -0.30
N VAL A 1013 7.95 -16.53 0.83
CA VAL A 1013 7.67 -17.03 2.19
C VAL A 1013 8.04 -18.53 2.38
N PRO A 1014 9.23 -18.97 1.97
CA PRO A 1014 9.54 -20.40 1.79
C PRO A 1014 9.81 -21.12 3.12
N PHE A 1015 9.25 -22.32 3.28
CA PHE A 1015 9.58 -23.23 4.39
C PHE A 1015 10.91 -23.95 4.10
N LEU A 1016 11.96 -23.72 4.89
CA LEU A 1016 13.35 -24.07 4.55
C LEU A 1016 14.13 -24.73 5.68
N ASP A 1017 13.77 -24.46 6.93
CA ASP A 1017 14.47 -24.91 8.13
C ASP A 1017 13.72 -26.09 8.80
N VAL A 1018 13.43 -27.12 7.98
CA VAL A 1018 12.44 -28.16 8.29
C VAL A 1018 12.71 -28.85 9.61
N ILE A 1019 13.97 -29.21 9.90
CA ILE A 1019 14.31 -29.92 11.14
C ILE A 1019 14.12 -29.03 12.36
N ASN A 1020 14.65 -27.80 12.36
CA ASN A 1020 14.61 -26.94 13.53
C ASN A 1020 13.22 -26.38 13.79
N THR A 1021 12.44 -26.07 12.75
CA THR A 1021 11.05 -25.64 12.87
C THR A 1021 10.19 -26.80 13.41
N MET A 1022 10.30 -28.01 12.85
CA MET A 1022 9.51 -29.17 13.32
C MET A 1022 9.92 -29.72 14.70
N LEU A 1023 11.03 -29.25 15.29
CA LEU A 1023 11.38 -29.57 16.69
C LEU A 1023 10.72 -28.62 17.71
N ASP A 1024 10.24 -27.46 17.27
CA ASP A 1024 9.73 -26.39 18.12
C ASP A 1024 8.20 -26.31 18.09
N GLU A 1025 7.58 -27.13 18.96
CA GLU A 1025 6.12 -27.22 19.11
C GLU A 1025 5.47 -25.92 19.65
N SER A 1026 6.27 -24.90 20.03
CA SER A 1026 5.76 -23.59 20.42
C SER A 1026 5.43 -22.68 19.22
N LEU A 1027 5.88 -23.07 18.02
CA LEU A 1027 5.59 -22.36 16.79
C LEU A 1027 4.17 -22.70 16.29
N PRO A 1028 3.50 -21.76 15.61
CA PRO A 1028 2.25 -22.06 14.89
C PRO A 1028 2.46 -23.23 13.90
N LEU A 1029 1.39 -23.98 13.65
CA LEU A 1029 1.30 -25.08 12.67
C LEU A 1029 2.17 -26.32 12.93
N THR A 1030 3.28 -26.24 13.66
CA THR A 1030 4.26 -27.34 13.79
C THR A 1030 3.63 -28.68 14.18
N VAL A 1031 2.79 -28.69 15.22
CA VAL A 1031 2.12 -29.92 15.68
C VAL A 1031 1.12 -30.44 14.62
N ASP A 1032 0.40 -29.53 13.96
CA ASP A 1032 -0.56 -29.88 12.90
C ASP A 1032 0.16 -30.46 11.66
N GLU A 1033 1.42 -30.07 11.42
CA GLU A 1033 2.20 -30.45 10.25
C GLU A 1033 3.03 -31.73 10.40
N PHE A 1034 3.07 -32.35 11.59
CA PHE A 1034 3.71 -33.66 11.77
C PHE A 1034 3.11 -34.74 10.86
N ASP A 1035 1.83 -34.62 10.57
CA ASP A 1035 1.14 -35.54 9.66
C ASP A 1035 1.48 -35.26 8.20
N GLU A 1036 2.07 -34.10 7.85
CA GLU A 1036 2.54 -33.77 6.50
C GLU A 1036 4.01 -34.15 6.30
N TRP A 1037 4.90 -33.75 7.21
CA TRP A 1037 6.35 -33.90 7.05
C TRP A 1037 6.95 -35.05 7.84
N GLY A 1038 6.38 -35.33 9.02
CA GLY A 1038 6.97 -36.16 10.07
C GLY A 1038 7.35 -35.35 11.31
N ASN A 1039 7.62 -36.04 12.42
CA ASN A 1039 8.09 -35.44 13.66
C ASN A 1039 9.57 -35.83 13.88
N PRO A 1040 10.54 -34.89 13.80
CA PRO A 1040 11.97 -35.19 13.91
C PRO A 1040 12.39 -35.66 15.31
N ARG A 1041 11.55 -35.57 16.34
CA ARG A 1041 11.79 -36.28 17.61
C ARG A 1041 11.73 -37.80 17.46
N ARG A 1042 11.13 -38.32 16.38
CA ARG A 1042 11.18 -39.74 16.01
C ARG A 1042 12.36 -39.99 15.08
N LYS A 1043 13.24 -40.93 15.45
CA LYS A 1043 14.49 -41.20 14.70
C LYS A 1043 14.27 -41.53 13.22
N LYS A 1044 13.20 -42.27 12.90
CA LYS A 1044 12.88 -42.66 11.53
C LYS A 1044 12.51 -41.44 10.68
N ASP A 1045 11.62 -40.60 11.17
CA ASP A 1045 11.19 -39.35 10.53
C ASP A 1045 12.37 -38.40 10.38
N PHE A 1046 13.15 -38.19 11.45
CA PHE A 1046 14.36 -37.37 11.42
C PHE A 1046 15.32 -37.77 10.29
N ASN A 1047 15.64 -39.07 10.19
CA ASN A 1047 16.54 -39.57 9.16
C ASN A 1047 15.98 -39.39 7.74
N TYR A 1048 14.65 -39.38 7.58
CA TYR A 1048 14.00 -39.16 6.30
C TYR A 1048 13.94 -37.66 5.95
N MET A 1049 13.45 -36.82 6.87
CA MET A 1049 13.37 -35.37 6.73
C MET A 1049 14.74 -34.75 6.46
N LEU A 1050 15.79 -35.26 7.10
CA LEU A 1050 17.16 -34.80 6.89
C LEU A 1050 17.65 -35.00 5.44
N GLN A 1051 17.05 -35.90 4.65
CA GLN A 1051 17.44 -36.10 3.25
C GLN A 1051 17.07 -34.91 2.35
N TYR A 1052 16.00 -34.17 2.69
CA TYR A 1052 15.50 -33.08 1.84
C TYR A 1052 15.48 -31.72 2.51
N SER A 1053 15.67 -31.64 3.83
CA SER A 1053 15.64 -30.35 4.56
C SER A 1053 16.60 -29.33 3.92
N PRO A 1054 16.10 -28.23 3.32
CA PRO A 1054 16.93 -27.36 2.50
C PRO A 1054 18.09 -26.73 3.27
N TYR A 1055 17.85 -26.26 4.50
CA TYR A 1055 18.88 -25.61 5.30
C TYR A 1055 20.05 -26.57 5.65
N GLU A 1056 19.75 -27.81 6.04
CA GLU A 1056 20.76 -28.82 6.37
C GLU A 1056 21.54 -29.31 5.13
N ASN A 1057 20.93 -29.28 3.94
CA ASN A 1057 21.50 -29.85 2.71
C ASN A 1057 22.21 -28.83 1.79
N ILE A 1058 22.48 -27.61 2.26
CA ILE A 1058 23.36 -26.68 1.54
C ILE A 1058 24.78 -27.25 1.46
N LYS A 1059 25.37 -27.27 0.26
CA LYS A 1059 26.70 -27.84 -0.03
C LYS A 1059 27.56 -26.82 -0.81
N PRO A 1060 28.90 -26.95 -0.80
CA PRO A 1060 29.76 -26.13 -1.65
C PRO A 1060 29.58 -26.49 -3.13
N GLN A 1061 28.74 -25.72 -3.82
CA GLN A 1061 28.45 -25.88 -5.25
C GLN A 1061 27.96 -24.55 -5.85
N ALA A 1062 27.84 -24.51 -7.18
CA ALA A 1062 27.20 -23.40 -7.87
C ALA A 1062 25.68 -23.49 -7.70
N TYR A 1063 25.05 -22.40 -7.29
CA TYR A 1063 23.61 -22.24 -7.17
C TYR A 1063 23.08 -21.32 -8.28
N PRO A 1064 21.81 -21.44 -8.69
CA PRO A 1064 21.22 -20.52 -9.67
C PRO A 1064 21.07 -19.11 -9.09
N LYS A 1065 20.62 -18.15 -9.91
CA LYS A 1065 20.21 -16.83 -9.40
C LYS A 1065 19.01 -17.00 -8.47
N LEU A 1066 19.03 -16.41 -7.28
CA LEU A 1066 17.98 -16.61 -6.28
C LEU A 1066 17.45 -15.28 -5.74
N MET A 1067 16.13 -15.23 -5.56
CA MET A 1067 15.47 -14.13 -4.87
C MET A 1067 14.46 -14.67 -3.87
N PHE A 1068 14.65 -14.29 -2.61
CA PHE A 1068 13.76 -14.62 -1.50
C PHE A 1068 12.89 -13.40 -1.19
N GLN A 1069 11.57 -13.59 -1.09
CA GLN A 1069 10.63 -12.55 -0.64
C GLN A 1069 9.89 -13.05 0.60
N ILE A 1070 10.04 -12.36 1.73
CA ILE A 1070 9.46 -12.80 3.02
C ILE A 1070 8.79 -11.65 3.77
N GLY A 1071 7.87 -11.98 4.68
CA GLY A 1071 7.24 -11.02 5.60
C GLY A 1071 7.86 -11.15 6.99
N LEU A 1072 8.18 -10.02 7.64
CA LEU A 1072 8.75 -10.05 9.00
C LEU A 1072 7.72 -10.50 10.04
N GLU A 1073 6.43 -10.23 9.79
CA GLU A 1073 5.32 -10.56 10.71
C GLU A 1073 4.67 -11.92 10.41
N ASP A 1074 5.18 -12.64 9.41
CA ASP A 1074 4.69 -13.97 9.04
C ASP A 1074 4.76 -14.93 10.24
N LYS A 1075 3.60 -15.52 10.57
CA LYS A 1075 3.45 -16.51 11.64
C LYS A 1075 3.32 -17.93 11.13
N ASN A 1076 3.10 -18.13 9.83
CA ASN A 1076 3.05 -19.45 9.21
C ASN A 1076 4.47 -19.96 8.95
N VAL A 1077 5.31 -19.12 8.36
CA VAL A 1077 6.72 -19.41 8.08
C VAL A 1077 7.58 -18.30 8.67
N GLY A 1078 8.47 -18.64 9.59
CA GLY A 1078 9.29 -17.63 10.26
C GLY A 1078 10.26 -16.95 9.29
N PHE A 1079 10.37 -15.61 9.34
CA PHE A 1079 11.28 -14.85 8.48
C PHE A 1079 12.74 -15.35 8.56
N TRP A 1080 13.13 -15.89 9.73
CA TRP A 1080 14.46 -16.40 10.00
C TRP A 1080 14.83 -17.60 9.13
N GLU A 1081 13.87 -18.37 8.61
CA GLU A 1081 14.17 -19.55 7.80
C GLU A 1081 14.91 -19.15 6.51
N ALA A 1082 14.38 -18.17 5.78
CA ALA A 1082 15.04 -17.61 4.61
C ALA A 1082 16.29 -16.80 4.97
N ALA A 1083 16.27 -16.01 6.04
CA ALA A 1083 17.44 -15.24 6.47
C ALA A 1083 18.64 -16.14 6.80
N LYS A 1084 18.41 -17.24 7.52
CA LYS A 1084 19.42 -18.27 7.80
C LYS A 1084 19.91 -18.96 6.53
N MET A 1085 19.00 -19.34 5.64
CA MET A 1085 19.37 -19.99 4.38
C MET A 1085 20.25 -19.08 3.51
N VAL A 1086 19.89 -17.81 3.36
CA VAL A 1086 20.66 -16.81 2.61
C VAL A 1086 22.04 -16.60 3.22
N ALA A 1087 22.13 -16.44 4.54
CA ALA A 1087 23.42 -16.36 5.26
C ALA A 1087 24.32 -17.57 4.98
N LYS A 1088 23.76 -18.79 5.05
CA LYS A 1088 24.48 -20.03 4.79
C LYS A 1088 24.88 -20.22 3.33
N LEU A 1089 23.99 -19.89 2.39
CA LEU A 1089 24.28 -19.91 0.95
C LEU A 1089 25.44 -18.97 0.61
N ARG A 1090 25.46 -17.73 1.12
CA ARG A 1090 26.56 -16.79 0.89
C ARG A 1090 27.90 -17.29 1.38
N ALA A 1091 27.91 -17.99 2.52
CA ALA A 1091 29.12 -18.56 3.08
C ALA A 1091 29.60 -19.85 2.37
N THR A 1092 28.76 -20.48 1.55
CA THR A 1092 29.00 -21.85 1.05
C THR A 1092 29.05 -21.97 -0.47
N LYS A 1093 28.25 -21.19 -1.20
CA LYS A 1093 28.14 -21.28 -2.67
C LYS A 1093 29.48 -20.95 -3.35
N THR A 1094 29.74 -21.56 -4.50
CA THR A 1094 31.01 -21.43 -5.23
C THR A 1094 30.93 -20.58 -6.49
N ASP A 1095 29.74 -20.08 -6.83
CA ASP A 1095 29.46 -19.19 -7.94
C ASP A 1095 29.41 -17.72 -7.51
N ASP A 1096 29.30 -16.82 -8.50
CA ASP A 1096 29.03 -15.38 -8.32
C ASP A 1096 27.59 -14.99 -8.72
N ASN A 1097 26.67 -15.97 -8.85
CA ASN A 1097 25.27 -15.67 -9.15
C ASN A 1097 24.64 -14.83 -8.03
N VAL A 1098 23.70 -13.98 -8.43
CA VAL A 1098 22.99 -13.07 -7.53
C VAL A 1098 22.12 -13.84 -6.53
N LEU A 1099 22.16 -13.40 -5.27
CA LEU A 1099 21.38 -13.94 -4.16
C LEU A 1099 20.76 -12.78 -3.37
N LEU A 1100 19.46 -12.58 -3.58
CA LEU A 1100 18.68 -11.47 -3.03
C LEU A 1100 17.76 -11.93 -1.90
N LEU A 1101 17.61 -11.10 -0.87
CA LEU A 1101 16.65 -11.28 0.21
C LEU A 1101 15.90 -9.98 0.43
N GLN A 1102 14.59 -10.00 0.14
CA GLN A 1102 13.70 -8.89 0.41
C GLN A 1102 12.73 -9.25 1.54
N THR A 1103 12.85 -8.53 2.66
CA THR A 1103 11.97 -8.66 3.83
C THR A 1103 11.01 -7.48 3.89
N LYS A 1104 9.71 -7.75 3.75
CA LYS A 1104 8.65 -6.78 3.97
C LYS A 1104 8.40 -6.65 5.47
N LEU A 1105 8.86 -5.53 6.06
CA LEU A 1105 8.93 -5.34 7.53
C LEU A 1105 7.57 -5.22 8.24
N SER A 1106 6.48 -5.03 7.48
CA SER A 1106 5.11 -4.87 7.99
C SER A 1106 4.12 -5.88 7.42
N GLU A 1107 4.57 -6.78 6.54
CA GLU A 1107 3.69 -7.75 5.89
C GLU A 1107 3.81 -9.12 6.57
N GLY A 1108 2.71 -9.88 6.51
CA GLY A 1108 2.66 -11.28 6.91
C GLY A 1108 2.82 -12.24 5.73
N HIS A 1109 2.22 -13.44 5.85
CA HIS A 1109 2.37 -14.54 4.89
C HIS A 1109 1.92 -14.20 3.44
N SER A 1110 0.97 -13.30 3.27
CA SER A 1110 0.45 -12.91 1.95
C SER A 1110 1.32 -11.91 1.19
N LEU A 1111 2.38 -11.36 1.82
CA LEU A 1111 3.35 -10.39 1.27
C LEU A 1111 2.78 -9.07 0.70
N SER A 1112 1.46 -8.94 0.65
CA SER A 1112 0.76 -7.76 0.16
C SER A 1112 -0.57 -7.64 0.89
N SER A 1113 -0.88 -6.42 1.32
CA SER A 1113 -2.17 -6.08 1.94
C SER A 1113 -3.17 -5.57 0.91
N SER A 1114 -2.72 -5.02 -0.21
CA SER A 1114 -3.55 -4.34 -1.22
C SER A 1114 -3.49 -4.99 -2.60
N ARG A 1115 -4.54 -4.80 -3.42
CA ARG A 1115 -4.57 -5.22 -4.83
C ARG A 1115 -3.39 -4.62 -5.61
N MET A 1116 -3.08 -3.34 -5.44
CA MET A 1116 -1.98 -2.69 -6.16
C MET A 1116 -0.62 -3.17 -5.67
N GLN A 1117 -0.42 -3.36 -4.37
CA GLN A 1117 0.82 -3.92 -3.84
C GLN A 1117 1.11 -5.32 -4.39
N GLY A 1118 0.10 -6.17 -4.50
CA GLY A 1118 0.24 -7.49 -5.13
C GLY A 1118 0.68 -7.40 -6.60
N VAL A 1119 0.11 -6.46 -7.36
CA VAL A 1119 0.54 -6.19 -8.74
C VAL A 1119 1.98 -5.70 -8.82
N GLN A 1120 2.38 -4.77 -7.95
CA GLN A 1120 3.74 -4.25 -7.90
C GLN A 1120 4.77 -5.33 -7.53
N ALA A 1121 4.44 -6.18 -6.55
CA ALA A 1121 5.29 -7.31 -6.16
C ALA A 1121 5.51 -8.29 -7.33
N LEU A 1122 4.44 -8.58 -8.08
CA LEU A 1122 4.54 -9.43 -9.28
C LEU A 1122 5.34 -8.75 -10.40
N ALA A 1123 5.13 -7.47 -10.64
CA ALA A 1123 5.89 -6.70 -11.64
C ALA A 1123 7.38 -6.62 -11.28
N GLN A 1124 7.72 -6.52 -10.00
CA GLN A 1124 9.10 -6.61 -9.50
C GLN A 1124 9.72 -7.97 -9.85
N LYS A 1125 9.01 -9.06 -9.55
CA LYS A 1125 9.43 -10.42 -9.87
C LYS A 1125 9.68 -10.59 -11.37
N TYR A 1126 8.75 -10.14 -12.21
CA TYR A 1126 8.90 -10.23 -13.67
C TYR A 1126 10.02 -9.35 -14.20
N SER A 1127 10.23 -8.16 -13.63
CA SER A 1127 11.35 -7.31 -14.01
C SER A 1127 12.70 -7.97 -13.72
N VAL A 1128 12.83 -8.61 -12.56
CA VAL A 1128 14.01 -9.40 -12.20
C VAL A 1128 14.16 -10.62 -13.12
N LEU A 1129 13.06 -11.31 -13.44
CA LEU A 1129 13.05 -12.45 -14.35
C LEU A 1129 13.54 -12.07 -15.75
N PHE A 1130 13.07 -10.95 -16.30
CA PHE A 1130 13.51 -10.45 -17.60
C PHE A 1130 14.97 -10.01 -17.60
N GLU A 1131 15.43 -9.40 -16.50
CA GLU A 1131 16.85 -9.08 -16.34
C GLU A 1131 17.72 -10.34 -16.32
N TRP A 1132 17.33 -11.37 -15.55
CA TRP A 1132 18.05 -12.64 -15.53
C TRP A 1132 18.04 -13.34 -16.88
N LEU A 1133 16.91 -13.29 -17.61
CA LEU A 1133 16.84 -13.81 -18.98
C LEU A 1133 17.79 -13.05 -19.92
N ARG A 1134 17.88 -11.72 -19.80
CA ARG A 1134 18.80 -10.89 -20.59
C ARG A 1134 20.26 -11.30 -20.33
N GLU A 1135 20.65 -11.47 -19.07
CA GLU A 1135 21.98 -11.94 -18.68
C GLU A 1135 22.27 -13.34 -19.24
N VAL A 1136 21.34 -14.28 -19.10
CA VAL A 1136 21.48 -15.64 -19.65
C VAL A 1136 21.63 -15.63 -21.17
N ASN A 1137 20.85 -14.80 -21.87
CA ASN A 1137 20.94 -14.66 -23.32
C ASN A 1137 22.30 -14.11 -23.76
N TYR A 1138 22.86 -13.18 -22.98
CA TYR A 1138 24.19 -12.64 -23.23
C TYR A 1138 25.27 -13.71 -23.09
N GLU A 1139 25.23 -14.53 -22.03
CA GLU A 1139 26.19 -15.63 -21.85
C GLU A 1139 26.08 -16.69 -22.95
N ILE A 1140 24.86 -17.09 -23.34
CA ILE A 1140 24.64 -18.03 -24.46
C ILE A 1140 25.25 -17.47 -25.75
N ALA A 1141 25.02 -16.19 -26.06
CA ALA A 1141 25.56 -15.57 -27.27
C ALA A 1141 27.09 -15.54 -27.27
N LYS A 1142 27.70 -15.24 -26.12
CA LYS A 1142 29.16 -15.22 -25.92
C LYS A 1142 29.77 -16.61 -26.08
N GLU A 1143 29.15 -17.64 -25.52
CA GLU A 1143 29.58 -19.04 -25.70
C GLU A 1143 29.53 -19.47 -27.18
N GLN A 1144 28.43 -19.14 -27.88
CA GLN A 1144 28.28 -19.44 -29.30
C GLN A 1144 29.33 -18.72 -30.17
N GLU A 1145 29.67 -17.47 -29.85
CA GLU A 1145 30.72 -16.74 -30.55
C GLU A 1145 32.10 -17.36 -30.31
N GLN A 1146 32.39 -17.79 -29.08
CA GLN A 1146 33.63 -18.50 -28.74
C GLN A 1146 33.73 -19.85 -29.45
N GLN A 1147 32.64 -20.61 -29.55
CA GLN A 1147 32.60 -21.87 -30.29
C GLN A 1147 32.83 -21.66 -31.80
N LYS A 1148 32.30 -20.59 -32.39
CA LYS A 1148 32.55 -20.22 -33.81
C LYS A 1148 34.01 -19.79 -34.08
N LYS A 1149 34.74 -19.35 -33.05
CA LYS A 1149 36.15 -18.94 -33.13
C LYS A 1149 37.15 -20.07 -32.83
N ARG A 1150 36.68 -21.27 -32.44
CA ARG A 1150 37.54 -22.45 -32.29
C ARG A 1150 37.69 -23.13 -33.67
N PRO A 1151 38.92 -23.32 -34.17
CA PRO A 1151 39.19 -23.90 -35.49
C PRO A 1151 38.75 -25.36 -35.61
#